data_AF-A0A434N453-F1
#
_entry.id   AF-A0A434N453-F1
#
_cell.length_a   1.000
_cell.length_b   1.000
_cell.length_c   1.000
_cell.angle_alpha   90.00
_cell.angle_beta   90.00
_cell.angle_gamma   90.00
#
_symmetry.space_group_name_H-M   'P 1'
#
loop_
_entity.id
_entity.type
_entity.pdbx_description
1 polymer ?
#
loop_
_entity_poly.entity_id
_entity_poly.type
_entity_poly.pdbx_seq_one_letter_code
_entity_poly.pdbx_strand_id
1 'polypeptide(L)'
;MPFWGYLDVGHEVRIAEPPQYPVLFCRARLPAEASEVPPLDGSIPPSPATLKQRFVGRTEVLDQLFHWLEASDEPRTYLHGKGGSGKTTIAYEFARLVKENGGSLELYGDDKLDAVVFVSAKESSLAVSEGRIVQNENRDFSNEQELLRAILLYGGWTRDEGYLQSLSLDVLRNEVRAYLDINSILLVIDDVDTLTTKGIDPGSDFLYRALCRASRTSKVVYTLRNAPSQSLGNAIEVPGLGDEDYEQFVAECVQHFAVPPPTPEFRMHRLSEISERRPLVIESVVALRRTSGTYERAVELFQQQTGDAIRDYVFLREWDALPSSAPKLLLAALSEFSEPATFNDLQSVLQFDASGVSDAIGAVREMFLQIDDAGSNTLYTLASLTKAFVTNKRSQLVGYQLLRERVKAYRRHVAVSNPRVANIASQIERLLPTRFQEHSADKVREAFRLVSDRTLPPFVTEDPFFRTVLGYALACFSPPRLSEVRDAFEYAFSMNFEPDYRYLRAWFAAEKNSGINDGWCLTIADRVLEGKRYSEPEKMEMTGRKATSLYARAQERLVTDPSDALKDLTEALRLHLRAFRLYCNAGDIRANTSERYARGTAFQLFNTFARSPVPWEYIDAVETISQGKDVYLDPIEDPIREATETALKNVLRAEALARLRHRLRILADLAVTPEFWLATGTCQRVAAGVKSYIADAETRQKSFRQATKT
;
A
#
# COMPACT_ATOMS: atom_id res chain seq x y z
N MET A 1 -40.57 -22.32 9.95
CA MET A 1 -39.77 -22.25 11.18
C MET A 1 -38.30 -22.33 10.80
N PRO A 2 -37.42 -21.41 11.26
CA PRO A 2 -35.98 -21.49 11.00
C PRO A 2 -35.40 -22.77 11.63
N PHE A 3 -34.54 -23.46 10.87
CA PHE A 3 -33.95 -24.74 11.26
C PHE A 3 -32.57 -24.44 11.82
N TRP A 4 -32.33 -24.76 13.09
CA TRP A 4 -31.09 -24.40 13.81
C TRP A 4 -30.32 -25.61 14.34
N GLY A 5 -30.88 -26.81 14.21
CA GLY A 5 -30.27 -28.05 14.68
C GLY A 5 -31.31 -29.04 15.19
N TYR A 6 -30.80 -30.15 15.70
CA TYR A 6 -31.59 -31.21 16.30
C TYR A 6 -31.28 -31.32 17.81
N LEU A 7 -32.28 -31.66 18.60
CA LEU A 7 -32.17 -31.98 20.03
C LEU A 7 -32.55 -33.44 20.25
N ASP A 8 -31.76 -34.12 21.08
CA ASP A 8 -32.12 -35.42 21.63
C ASP A 8 -33.05 -35.23 22.83
N VAL A 9 -34.34 -35.50 22.62
CA VAL A 9 -35.33 -35.50 23.70
C VAL A 9 -35.63 -36.96 24.04
N GLY A 10 -34.88 -37.51 24.99
CA GLY A 10 -34.95 -38.92 25.35
C GLY A 10 -34.28 -39.83 24.31
N HIS A 11 -35.07 -40.55 23.50
CA HIS A 11 -34.59 -41.47 22.44
C HIS A 11 -34.93 -40.99 21.01
N GLU A 12 -35.48 -39.79 20.86
CA GLU A 12 -35.85 -39.22 19.56
C GLU A 12 -35.05 -37.94 19.27
N VAL A 13 -34.52 -37.88 18.04
CA VAL A 13 -33.89 -36.69 17.46
C VAL A 13 -35.01 -35.80 16.91
N ARG A 14 -35.24 -34.63 17.49
CA ARG A 14 -36.28 -33.68 17.04
C ARG A 14 -35.65 -32.37 16.57
N ILE A 15 -36.31 -31.69 15.64
CA ILE A 15 -35.90 -30.35 15.22
C ILE A 15 -36.11 -29.41 16.40
N ALA A 16 -35.10 -28.60 16.73
CA ALA A 16 -35.19 -27.65 17.82
C ALA A 16 -36.19 -26.53 17.49
N GLU A 17 -37.05 -26.21 18.45
CA GLU A 17 -37.96 -25.05 18.43
C GLU A 17 -37.35 -23.86 19.20
N PRO A 18 -37.80 -22.61 18.96
CA PRO A 18 -37.23 -21.42 19.61
C PRO A 18 -37.07 -21.48 21.14
N PRO A 19 -38.02 -22.05 21.91
CA PRO A 19 -37.86 -22.23 23.36
C PRO A 19 -36.71 -23.15 23.77
N GLN A 20 -36.22 -23.95 22.83
CA GLN A 20 -35.16 -24.92 23.04
C GLN A 20 -33.79 -24.43 22.54
N TYR A 21 -33.74 -23.27 21.89
CA TYR A 21 -32.48 -22.70 21.39
C TYR A 21 -31.48 -22.35 22.50
N PRO A 22 -31.89 -21.80 23.66
CA PRO A 22 -30.96 -21.61 24.77
C PRO A 22 -30.34 -22.94 25.24
N VAL A 23 -31.07 -24.06 25.14
CA VAL A 23 -30.56 -25.41 25.48
C VAL A 23 -29.67 -25.99 24.37
N LEU A 24 -29.88 -25.57 23.13
CA LEU A 24 -29.09 -26.02 21.98
C LEU A 24 -27.72 -25.31 21.93
N PHE A 25 -27.66 -24.03 22.32
CA PHE A 25 -26.45 -23.21 22.28
C PHE A 25 -25.70 -23.11 23.62
N CYS A 26 -26.38 -23.34 24.76
CA CYS A 26 -25.78 -23.32 26.10
C CYS A 26 -25.91 -24.70 26.76
N ARG A 27 -25.05 -25.01 27.76
CA ARG A 27 -25.21 -26.22 28.60
C ARG A 27 -26.32 -26.03 29.65
N ALA A 28 -27.41 -25.37 29.29
CA ALA A 28 -28.54 -25.16 30.17
C ALA A 28 -29.18 -26.50 30.54
N ARG A 29 -29.45 -26.72 31.83
CA ARG A 29 -30.22 -27.89 32.27
C ARG A 29 -31.61 -27.80 31.66
N LEU A 30 -32.04 -28.86 30.95
CA LEU A 30 -33.43 -29.02 30.53
C LEU A 30 -34.32 -28.79 31.76
N PRO A 31 -35.24 -27.81 31.74
CA PRO A 31 -36.19 -27.66 32.83
C PRO A 31 -36.94 -28.98 32.98
N ALA A 32 -36.96 -29.53 34.20
CA ALA A 32 -37.45 -30.88 34.49
C ALA A 32 -38.93 -31.08 34.09
N GLU A 33 -39.67 -30.00 33.87
CA GLU A 33 -40.97 -29.95 33.21
C GLU A 33 -41.02 -28.65 32.40
N ALA A 34 -41.69 -28.66 31.24
CA ALA A 34 -41.94 -27.47 30.43
C ALA A 34 -42.93 -26.50 31.12
N SER A 35 -42.61 -26.02 32.32
CA SER A 35 -43.30 -24.88 32.90
C SER A 35 -42.82 -23.62 32.18
N GLU A 36 -43.74 -22.86 31.60
CA GLU A 36 -43.49 -21.57 30.95
C GLU A 36 -42.59 -20.71 31.84
N VAL A 37 -41.30 -20.62 31.51
CA VAL A 37 -40.41 -19.66 32.14
C VAL A 37 -40.90 -18.28 31.69
N PRO A 38 -41.30 -17.39 32.61
CA PRO A 38 -41.78 -16.08 32.22
C PRO A 38 -40.66 -15.33 31.47
N PRO A 39 -41.01 -14.53 30.45
CA PRO A 39 -40.03 -13.74 29.73
C PRO A 39 -39.32 -12.78 30.70
N LEU A 40 -38.04 -12.52 30.42
CA LEU A 40 -37.23 -11.58 31.20
C LEU A 40 -37.80 -10.15 31.09
N ASP A 41 -37.59 -9.37 32.15
CA ASP A 41 -37.96 -7.96 32.19
C ASP A 41 -37.15 -7.13 31.18
N GLY A 42 -37.48 -5.84 31.08
CA GLY A 42 -36.77 -4.87 30.24
C GLY A 42 -37.44 -4.61 28.88
N SER A 43 -36.74 -3.92 27.99
CA SER A 43 -37.28 -3.45 26.70
C SER A 43 -36.40 -3.85 25.53
N ILE A 44 -37.04 -4.36 24.47
CA ILE A 44 -36.43 -4.55 23.15
C ILE A 44 -37.30 -3.82 22.11
N PRO A 45 -36.71 -3.14 21.11
CA PRO A 45 -37.46 -2.41 20.09
C PRO A 45 -38.21 -3.37 19.15
N PRO A 46 -39.04 -2.88 18.22
CA PRO A 46 -39.54 -3.71 17.12
C PRO A 46 -38.40 -4.28 16.27
N SER A 47 -38.62 -5.45 15.67
CA SER A 47 -37.60 -6.11 14.83
C SER A 47 -37.06 -5.18 13.73
N PRO A 48 -35.73 -5.04 13.61
CA PRO A 48 -35.11 -4.25 12.56
C PRO A 48 -35.10 -4.99 11.20
N ALA A 49 -35.56 -6.24 11.15
CA ALA A 49 -35.62 -7.01 9.92
C ALA A 49 -36.72 -6.48 8.99
N THR A 50 -36.33 -6.16 7.75
CA THR A 50 -37.21 -5.79 6.64
C THR A 50 -38.05 -6.98 6.17
N LEU A 51 -37.45 -8.17 6.14
CA LEU A 51 -38.13 -9.44 5.89
C LEU A 51 -38.83 -9.92 7.17
N LYS A 52 -40.12 -9.60 7.29
CA LYS A 52 -40.94 -9.91 8.48
C LYS A 52 -41.20 -11.40 8.72
N GLN A 53 -40.89 -12.28 7.77
CA GLN A 53 -41.36 -13.66 7.76
C GLN A 53 -40.43 -14.63 8.51
N ARG A 54 -39.10 -14.45 8.44
CA ARG A 54 -38.14 -15.39 9.02
C ARG A 54 -36.73 -14.81 9.14
N PHE A 55 -36.07 -15.03 10.29
CA PHE A 55 -34.62 -14.86 10.41
C PHE A 55 -33.91 -16.06 9.77
N VAL A 56 -32.89 -15.80 8.95
CA VAL A 56 -32.22 -16.81 8.11
C VAL A 56 -30.75 -16.92 8.49
N GLY A 57 -30.32 -18.14 8.83
CA GLY A 57 -28.91 -18.46 8.99
C GLY A 57 -28.21 -17.76 10.16
N ARG A 58 -26.88 -17.68 10.12
CA ARG A 58 -26.03 -17.05 11.18
C ARG A 58 -25.94 -17.82 12.50
N THR A 59 -26.17 -19.14 12.45
CA THR A 59 -26.08 -20.03 13.61
C THR A 59 -24.73 -19.94 14.31
N GLU A 60 -23.63 -19.86 13.56
CA GLU A 60 -22.27 -19.76 14.11
C GLU A 60 -22.04 -18.49 14.93
N VAL A 61 -22.61 -17.35 14.50
CA VAL A 61 -22.46 -16.08 15.22
C VAL A 61 -23.32 -16.08 16.49
N LEU A 62 -24.52 -16.65 16.41
CA LEU A 62 -25.39 -16.81 17.58
C LEU A 62 -24.76 -17.76 18.60
N ASP A 63 -24.20 -18.88 18.15
CA ASP A 63 -23.47 -19.84 18.99
C ASP A 63 -22.33 -19.17 19.76
N GLN A 64 -21.51 -18.35 19.07
CA GLN A 64 -20.45 -17.57 19.73
C GLN A 64 -20.98 -16.58 20.77
N LEU A 65 -22.12 -15.92 20.50
CA LEU A 65 -22.74 -15.00 21.46
C LEU A 65 -23.27 -15.74 22.70
N PHE A 66 -23.93 -16.88 22.52
CA PHE A 66 -24.40 -17.72 23.63
C PHE A 66 -23.24 -18.29 24.44
N HIS A 67 -22.19 -18.76 23.77
CA HIS A 67 -20.97 -19.22 24.44
C HIS A 67 -20.30 -18.11 25.25
N TRP A 68 -20.21 -16.89 24.72
CA TRP A 68 -19.71 -15.73 25.46
C TRP A 68 -20.58 -15.35 26.66
N LEU A 69 -21.91 -15.47 26.53
CA LEU A 69 -22.86 -15.17 27.59
C LEU A 69 -22.68 -16.11 28.79
N GLU A 70 -22.56 -17.41 28.54
CA GLU A 70 -22.47 -18.47 29.56
C GLU A 70 -21.04 -18.64 30.11
N ALA A 71 -20.02 -18.71 29.24
CA ALA A 71 -18.72 -19.25 29.62
C ALA A 71 -17.61 -18.21 29.82
N SER A 72 -17.78 -16.97 29.34
CA SER A 72 -16.74 -15.93 29.42
C SER A 72 -16.87 -15.09 30.69
N ASP A 73 -15.76 -14.71 31.32
CA ASP A 73 -15.71 -13.72 32.40
C ASP A 73 -15.72 -12.27 31.88
N GLU A 74 -15.49 -12.06 30.59
CA GLU A 74 -15.50 -10.73 30.00
C GLU A 74 -16.94 -10.18 29.95
N PRO A 75 -17.23 -9.02 30.55
CA PRO A 75 -18.58 -8.46 30.59
C PRO A 75 -19.01 -7.81 29.27
N ARG A 76 -18.09 -7.59 28.31
CA ARG A 76 -18.39 -6.98 27.01
C ARG A 76 -17.98 -7.84 25.82
N THR A 77 -18.76 -7.78 24.75
CA THR A 77 -18.38 -8.29 23.43
C THR A 77 -18.80 -7.31 22.34
N TYR A 78 -18.26 -7.50 21.14
CA TYR A 78 -18.52 -6.65 19.99
C TYR A 78 -18.92 -7.49 18.78
N LEU A 79 -20.03 -7.15 18.13
CA LEU A 79 -20.36 -7.61 16.79
C LEU A 79 -19.83 -6.59 15.78
N HIS A 80 -18.83 -6.96 14.98
CA HIS A 80 -18.28 -6.07 13.96
C HIS A 80 -18.44 -6.63 12.55
N GLY A 81 -18.39 -5.76 11.53
CA GLY A 81 -18.52 -6.19 10.14
C GLY A 81 -19.09 -5.11 9.23
N LYS A 82 -18.95 -5.31 7.93
CA LYS A 82 -19.26 -4.29 6.92
C LYS A 82 -20.73 -3.81 6.95
N GLY A 83 -20.96 -2.60 6.45
CA GLY A 83 -22.32 -2.04 6.34
C GLY A 83 -23.25 -2.96 5.55
N GLY A 84 -24.44 -3.24 6.09
CA GLY A 84 -25.44 -4.13 5.48
C GLY A 84 -25.24 -5.64 5.73
N SER A 85 -24.28 -6.07 6.56
CA SER A 85 -24.03 -7.49 6.87
C SER A 85 -25.07 -8.15 7.78
N GLY A 86 -25.87 -7.38 8.51
CA GLY A 86 -26.93 -7.88 9.40
C GLY A 86 -26.62 -7.86 10.90
N LYS A 87 -25.57 -7.17 11.36
CA LYS A 87 -25.20 -7.05 12.79
C LYS A 87 -26.38 -6.71 13.72
N THR A 88 -27.08 -5.60 13.43
CA THR A 88 -28.25 -5.17 14.21
C THR A 88 -29.34 -6.23 14.25
N THR A 89 -29.55 -6.95 13.13
CA THR A 89 -30.54 -8.03 13.05
C THR A 89 -30.12 -9.23 13.90
N ILE A 90 -28.84 -9.61 13.89
CA ILE A 90 -28.31 -10.71 14.73
C ILE A 90 -28.36 -10.33 16.21
N ALA A 91 -27.93 -9.12 16.57
CA ALA A 91 -27.97 -8.62 17.94
C ALA A 91 -29.41 -8.60 18.49
N TYR A 92 -30.35 -8.16 17.65
CA TYR A 92 -31.77 -8.17 17.97
C TYR A 92 -32.29 -9.59 18.17
N GLU A 93 -31.98 -10.51 17.25
CA GLU A 93 -32.44 -11.89 17.35
C GLU A 93 -31.88 -12.57 18.60
N PHE A 94 -30.61 -12.35 18.91
CA PHE A 94 -29.99 -12.81 20.15
C PHE A 94 -30.71 -12.27 21.39
N ALA A 95 -30.92 -10.95 21.46
CA ALA A 95 -31.65 -10.32 22.57
C ALA A 95 -33.08 -10.85 22.71
N ARG A 96 -33.78 -11.07 21.59
CA ARG A 96 -35.13 -11.62 21.54
C ARG A 96 -35.16 -13.06 22.09
N LEU A 97 -34.24 -13.91 21.64
CA LEU A 97 -34.13 -15.29 22.10
C LEU A 97 -33.83 -15.38 23.60
N VAL A 98 -32.91 -14.55 24.10
CA VAL A 98 -32.59 -14.46 25.53
C VAL A 98 -33.76 -13.91 26.33
N LYS A 99 -34.46 -12.89 25.84
CA LYS A 99 -35.61 -12.32 26.56
C LYS A 99 -36.77 -13.30 26.68
N GLU A 100 -37.11 -13.97 25.59
CA GLU A 100 -38.25 -14.88 25.54
C GLU A 100 -37.98 -16.20 26.27
N ASN A 101 -36.74 -16.70 26.24
CA ASN A 101 -36.43 -18.08 26.63
C ASN A 101 -35.25 -18.21 27.62
N GLY A 102 -34.64 -17.09 28.03
CA GLY A 102 -33.40 -17.07 28.80
C GLY A 102 -33.56 -16.97 30.32
N GLY A 103 -34.78 -17.03 30.87
CA GLY A 103 -34.99 -16.92 32.32
C GLY A 103 -34.36 -18.04 33.16
N SER A 104 -33.95 -19.14 32.52
CA SER A 104 -33.19 -20.23 33.14
C SER A 104 -31.71 -20.24 32.76
N LEU A 105 -31.22 -19.28 31.98
CA LEU A 105 -29.82 -19.18 31.62
C LEU A 105 -29.00 -18.72 32.82
N GLU A 106 -27.88 -19.41 33.06
CA GLU A 106 -26.87 -19.04 34.04
C GLU A 106 -25.73 -18.35 33.27
N LEU A 107 -25.39 -17.15 33.71
CA LEU A 107 -24.22 -16.42 33.25
C LEU A 107 -22.96 -17.01 33.90
N TYR A 108 -21.80 -16.57 33.41
CA TYR A 108 -20.54 -16.81 34.11
C TYR A 108 -20.64 -16.43 35.59
N GLY A 109 -20.30 -17.38 36.48
CA GLY A 109 -20.42 -17.17 37.93
C GLY A 109 -21.79 -17.52 38.53
N ASP A 110 -22.63 -18.28 37.81
CA ASP A 110 -23.92 -18.83 38.25
C ASP A 110 -25.04 -17.79 38.52
N ASP A 111 -24.86 -16.54 38.06
CA ASP A 111 -25.89 -15.51 38.13
C ASP A 111 -26.98 -15.73 37.07
N LYS A 112 -28.24 -15.45 37.42
CA LYS A 112 -29.37 -15.47 36.47
C LYS A 112 -29.65 -14.07 35.95
N LEU A 113 -30.06 -13.98 34.68
CA LEU A 113 -30.51 -12.73 34.09
C LEU A 113 -31.85 -12.29 34.67
N ASP A 114 -31.95 -11.00 34.99
CA ASP A 114 -33.16 -10.33 35.46
C ASP A 114 -33.85 -9.58 34.30
N ALA A 115 -33.09 -8.96 33.39
CA ALA A 115 -33.64 -8.17 32.29
C ALA A 115 -32.78 -8.18 31.02
N VAL A 116 -33.44 -7.88 29.88
CA VAL A 116 -32.79 -7.60 28.59
C VAL A 116 -33.15 -6.19 28.15
N VAL A 117 -32.12 -5.37 27.90
CA VAL A 117 -32.25 -3.97 27.46
C VAL A 117 -31.57 -3.81 26.11
N PHE A 118 -32.28 -3.27 25.12
CA PHE A 118 -31.73 -2.94 23.81
C PHE A 118 -31.91 -1.46 23.53
N VAL A 119 -30.81 -0.77 23.22
CA VAL A 119 -30.79 0.66 22.89
C VAL A 119 -30.00 0.90 21.60
N SER A 120 -30.44 1.84 20.77
CA SER A 120 -29.80 2.13 19.49
C SER A 120 -29.48 3.62 19.31
N ALA A 121 -28.27 3.92 18.83
CA ALA A 121 -27.86 5.27 18.40
C ALA A 121 -28.21 5.57 16.94
N LYS A 122 -28.93 4.66 16.26
CA LYS A 122 -29.13 4.67 14.82
C LYS A 122 -30.03 5.82 14.34
N GLU A 123 -29.43 6.77 13.64
CA GLU A 123 -30.11 7.99 13.16
C GLU A 123 -30.98 7.79 11.91
N SER A 124 -30.72 6.74 11.11
CA SER A 124 -31.46 6.49 9.88
C SER A 124 -31.56 5.02 9.52
N SER A 125 -32.58 4.68 8.74
CA SER A 125 -32.82 3.34 8.22
C SER A 125 -33.06 3.40 6.70
N LEU A 126 -32.77 2.31 6.00
CA LEU A 126 -33.03 2.20 4.57
C LEU A 126 -34.39 1.54 4.36
N ALA A 127 -35.34 2.27 3.76
CA ALA A 127 -36.60 1.71 3.31
C ALA A 127 -36.40 1.01 1.96
N VAL A 128 -36.02 -0.27 1.98
CA VAL A 128 -35.64 -1.04 0.78
C VAL A 128 -36.73 -1.03 -0.30
N SER A 129 -37.99 -1.16 0.09
CA SER A 129 -39.14 -1.12 -0.85
C SER A 129 -39.32 0.25 -1.53
N GLU A 130 -38.84 1.32 -0.92
CA GLU A 130 -38.96 2.70 -1.42
C GLU A 130 -37.64 3.23 -1.99
N GLY A 131 -36.54 2.50 -1.82
CA GLY A 131 -35.21 2.89 -2.30
C GLY A 131 -34.68 4.18 -1.67
N ARG A 132 -35.12 4.55 -0.46
CA ARG A 132 -34.73 5.81 0.20
C ARG A 132 -34.28 5.61 1.65
N ILE A 133 -33.41 6.51 2.08
CA ILE A 133 -33.01 6.63 3.49
C ILE A 133 -34.09 7.42 4.23
N VAL A 134 -34.55 6.89 5.35
CA VAL A 134 -35.55 7.50 6.24
C VAL A 134 -34.86 7.85 7.55
N GLN A 135 -35.07 9.07 8.06
CA GLN A 135 -34.56 9.45 9.38
C GLN A 135 -35.39 8.76 10.46
N ASN A 136 -34.71 8.21 11.46
CA ASN A 136 -35.36 7.63 12.62
C ASN A 136 -35.62 8.77 13.62
N GLU A 137 -36.88 9.13 13.83
CA GLU A 137 -37.27 10.18 14.79
C GLU A 137 -37.01 9.75 16.25
N ASN A 138 -36.91 8.44 16.50
CA ASN A 138 -36.76 7.85 17.83
C ASN A 138 -35.41 7.14 17.98
N ARG A 139 -34.29 7.87 18.00
CA ARG A 139 -33.01 7.31 18.50
C ARG A 139 -33.06 7.26 20.03
N ASP A 140 -32.53 6.20 20.64
CA ASP A 140 -32.58 6.05 22.10
C ASP A 140 -31.54 6.93 22.81
N PHE A 141 -30.40 7.17 22.15
CA PHE A 141 -29.33 7.99 22.72
C PHE A 141 -28.42 8.62 21.66
N SER A 142 -27.74 9.70 22.06
CA SER A 142 -26.76 10.43 21.25
C SER A 142 -25.50 10.85 21.99
N ASN A 143 -25.40 10.53 23.27
CA ASN A 143 -24.28 10.80 24.16
C ASN A 143 -24.38 9.87 25.39
N GLU A 144 -23.34 9.86 26.24
CA GLU A 144 -23.32 9.07 27.48
C GLU A 144 -24.53 9.34 28.38
N GLN A 145 -24.92 10.60 28.58
CA GLN A 145 -26.00 10.94 29.51
C GLN A 145 -27.34 10.33 29.09
N GLU A 146 -27.67 10.40 27.80
CA GLU A 146 -28.87 9.77 27.24
C GLU A 146 -28.81 8.24 27.29
N LEU A 147 -27.63 7.64 27.05
CA LEU A 147 -27.45 6.19 27.15
C LEU A 147 -27.73 5.70 28.58
N LEU A 148 -27.14 6.35 29.59
CA LEU A 148 -27.33 5.94 30.99
C LEU A 148 -28.80 6.10 31.43
N ARG A 149 -29.49 7.14 30.94
CA ARG A 149 -30.94 7.31 31.17
C ARG A 149 -31.74 6.19 30.52
N ALA A 150 -31.43 5.84 29.27
CA ALA A 150 -32.12 4.77 28.55
C ALA A 150 -31.93 3.41 29.25
N ILE A 151 -30.72 3.12 29.75
CA ILE A 151 -30.44 1.89 30.52
C ILE A 151 -31.34 1.83 31.77
N LEU A 152 -31.42 2.91 32.55
CA LEU A 152 -32.23 2.94 33.78
C LEU A 152 -33.73 2.87 33.48
N LEU A 153 -34.20 3.60 32.47
CA LEU A 153 -35.61 3.64 32.07
C LEU A 153 -36.09 2.28 31.54
N TYR A 154 -35.38 1.75 30.53
CA TYR A 154 -35.74 0.50 29.88
C TYR A 154 -35.39 -0.73 30.70
N GLY A 155 -34.43 -0.63 31.63
CA GLY A 155 -34.12 -1.65 32.62
C GLY A 155 -35.10 -1.71 33.78
N GLY A 156 -36.05 -0.76 33.88
CA GLY A 156 -37.09 -0.77 34.90
C GLY A 156 -36.68 -0.19 36.27
N TRP A 157 -35.56 0.54 36.35
CA TRP A 157 -35.12 1.20 37.58
C TRP A 157 -36.12 2.26 38.07
N THR A 158 -36.65 3.05 37.14
CA THR A 158 -37.70 4.03 37.41
C THR A 158 -38.54 4.26 36.15
N ARG A 159 -39.80 4.65 36.33
CA ARG A 159 -40.71 5.06 35.25
C ARG A 159 -40.82 6.59 35.11
N ASP A 160 -40.17 7.34 36.01
CA ASP A 160 -40.20 8.79 36.00
C ASP A 160 -39.10 9.34 35.08
N GLU A 161 -39.47 9.59 33.83
CA GLU A 161 -38.58 10.22 32.85
C GLU A 161 -38.15 11.63 33.27
N GLY A 162 -39.03 12.39 33.94
CA GLY A 162 -38.75 13.74 34.40
C GLY A 162 -37.65 13.75 35.48
N TYR A 163 -37.70 12.80 36.41
CA TYR A 163 -36.63 12.55 37.37
C TYR A 163 -35.30 12.30 36.66
N LEU A 164 -35.23 11.31 35.75
CA LEU A 164 -34.01 10.98 35.02
C LEU A 164 -33.46 12.15 34.18
N GLN A 165 -34.34 12.96 33.59
CA GLN A 165 -33.96 14.17 32.84
C GLN A 165 -33.36 15.25 33.73
N SER A 166 -33.74 15.32 35.01
CA SER A 166 -33.19 16.28 35.96
C SER A 166 -31.80 15.91 36.50
N LEU A 167 -31.40 14.64 36.37
CA LEU A 167 -30.13 14.15 36.91
C LEU A 167 -28.92 14.61 36.10
N SER A 168 -27.86 14.97 36.83
CA SER A 168 -26.52 15.19 36.28
C SER A 168 -25.86 13.86 35.89
N LEU A 169 -24.84 13.93 35.04
CA LEU A 169 -24.11 12.76 34.57
C LEU A 169 -23.49 11.94 35.72
N ASP A 170 -22.90 12.60 36.73
CA ASP A 170 -22.28 11.90 37.85
C ASP A 170 -23.30 11.15 38.72
N VAL A 171 -24.50 11.72 38.88
CA VAL A 171 -25.59 11.05 39.57
C VAL A 171 -26.08 9.86 38.74
N LEU A 172 -26.30 10.02 37.43
CA LEU A 172 -26.67 8.92 36.54
C LEU A 172 -25.66 7.76 36.58
N ARG A 173 -24.36 8.07 36.63
CA ARG A 173 -23.31 7.05 36.79
C ARG A 173 -23.43 6.29 38.11
N ASN A 174 -23.81 6.96 39.20
CA ASN A 174 -24.02 6.30 40.48
C ASN A 174 -25.30 5.45 40.49
N GLU A 175 -26.39 5.95 39.90
CA GLU A 175 -27.64 5.20 39.73
C GLU A 175 -27.43 3.93 38.89
N VAL A 176 -26.67 4.00 37.79
CA VAL A 176 -26.34 2.82 36.96
C VAL A 176 -25.48 1.82 37.73
N ARG A 177 -24.52 2.26 38.55
CA ARG A 177 -23.76 1.34 39.42
C ARG A 177 -24.67 0.63 40.41
N ALA A 178 -25.53 1.38 41.10
CA ALA A 178 -26.49 0.81 42.05
C ALA A 178 -27.45 -0.17 41.37
N TYR A 179 -27.90 0.15 40.16
CA TYR A 179 -28.75 -0.73 39.35
C TYR A 179 -28.06 -2.04 38.99
N LEU A 180 -26.81 -1.98 38.53
CA LEU A 180 -26.00 -3.16 38.18
C LEU A 180 -25.53 -3.96 39.41
N ASP A 181 -25.45 -3.35 40.60
CA ASP A 181 -25.11 -4.07 41.84
C ASP A 181 -26.23 -5.01 42.31
N ILE A 182 -27.47 -4.75 41.92
CA ILE A 182 -28.63 -5.55 42.35
C ILE A 182 -29.27 -6.35 41.21
N ASN A 183 -29.04 -5.99 39.95
CA ASN A 183 -29.60 -6.67 38.78
C ASN A 183 -28.50 -7.22 37.85
N SER A 184 -28.74 -8.41 37.31
CA SER A 184 -27.99 -9.02 36.24
C SER A 184 -28.71 -8.79 34.91
N ILE A 185 -28.13 -7.99 34.01
CA ILE A 185 -28.79 -7.64 32.75
C ILE A 185 -27.97 -8.05 31.53
N LEU A 186 -28.66 -8.33 30.43
CA LEU A 186 -28.08 -8.34 29.10
C LEU A 186 -28.42 -7.00 28.42
N LEU A 187 -27.39 -6.24 28.13
CA LEU A 187 -27.49 -4.96 27.44
C LEU A 187 -27.00 -5.08 26.00
N VAL A 188 -27.79 -4.59 25.05
CA VAL A 188 -27.39 -4.46 23.65
C VAL A 188 -27.35 -2.99 23.29
N ILE A 189 -26.18 -2.52 22.86
CA ILE A 189 -25.93 -1.14 22.42
C ILE A 189 -25.62 -1.16 20.93
N ASP A 190 -26.60 -0.81 20.13
CA ASP A 190 -26.54 -0.87 18.67
C ASP A 190 -26.04 0.43 18.03
N ASP A 191 -25.21 0.28 17.00
CA ASP A 191 -24.67 1.33 16.12
C ASP A 191 -23.88 2.42 16.88
N VAL A 192 -23.16 2.00 17.93
CA VAL A 192 -22.40 2.92 18.80
C VAL A 192 -21.28 3.65 18.05
N ASP A 193 -20.80 3.10 16.94
CA ASP A 193 -19.79 3.75 16.10
C ASP A 193 -20.29 4.99 15.36
N THR A 194 -21.61 5.18 15.23
CA THR A 194 -22.18 6.46 14.77
C THR A 194 -21.75 7.64 15.66
N LEU A 195 -21.55 7.41 16.96
CA LEU A 195 -21.13 8.45 17.90
C LEU A 195 -19.61 8.60 17.91
N THR A 196 -18.87 7.50 17.94
CA THR A 196 -17.40 7.56 18.01
C THR A 196 -16.78 8.15 16.74
N THR A 197 -17.38 7.91 15.56
CA THR A 197 -16.97 8.55 14.29
C THR A 197 -17.19 10.07 14.27
N LYS A 198 -18.12 10.58 15.10
CA LYS A 198 -18.34 12.02 15.31
C LYS A 198 -17.49 12.60 16.46
N GLY A 199 -16.63 11.79 17.08
CA GLY A 199 -15.82 12.19 18.23
C GLY A 199 -16.63 12.34 19.53
N ILE A 200 -17.81 11.74 19.61
CA ILE A 200 -18.67 11.77 20.79
C ILE A 200 -18.42 10.49 21.61
N ASP A 201 -18.15 10.64 22.90
CA ASP A 201 -18.00 9.52 23.83
C ASP A 201 -19.39 8.96 24.20
N PRO A 202 -19.69 7.69 23.86
CA PRO A 202 -20.93 7.04 24.27
C PRO A 202 -20.94 6.62 25.74
N GLY A 203 -19.81 6.68 26.47
CA GLY A 203 -19.68 6.20 27.83
C GLY A 203 -19.32 4.72 27.97
N SER A 204 -18.84 4.09 26.89
CA SER A 204 -18.49 2.65 26.87
C SER A 204 -17.44 2.27 27.92
N ASP A 205 -16.46 3.15 28.17
CA ASP A 205 -15.41 2.94 29.18
C ASP A 205 -15.95 2.99 30.61
N PHE A 206 -16.85 3.94 30.89
CA PHE A 206 -17.53 4.00 32.18
C PHE A 206 -18.34 2.73 32.41
N LEU A 207 -19.14 2.33 31.42
CA LEU A 207 -20.02 1.18 31.50
C LEU A 207 -19.23 -0.11 31.69
N TYR A 208 -18.16 -0.32 30.93
CA TYR A 208 -17.26 -1.46 31.10
C TYR A 208 -16.72 -1.56 32.54
N ARG A 209 -16.21 -0.44 33.07
CA ARG A 209 -15.69 -0.39 34.45
C ARG A 209 -16.77 -0.56 35.51
N ALA A 210 -18.02 -0.20 35.22
CA ALA A 210 -19.15 -0.43 36.11
C ALA A 210 -19.50 -1.92 36.13
N LEU A 211 -19.60 -2.56 34.96
CA LEU A 211 -19.87 -4.00 34.82
C LEU A 211 -18.81 -4.85 35.53
N CYS A 212 -17.52 -4.53 35.38
CA CYS A 212 -16.45 -5.28 36.06
C CYS A 212 -16.46 -5.19 37.59
N ARG A 213 -17.12 -4.18 38.18
CA ARG A 213 -17.14 -3.94 39.63
C ARG A 213 -18.48 -4.23 40.28
N ALA A 214 -19.51 -4.48 39.48
CA ALA A 214 -20.84 -4.75 39.96
C ALA A 214 -20.85 -6.04 40.78
N SER A 215 -21.68 -6.06 41.82
CA SER A 215 -21.86 -7.24 42.67
C SER A 215 -22.60 -8.38 41.95
N ARG A 216 -23.30 -8.07 40.86
CA ARG A 216 -24.04 -9.00 40.00
C ARG A 216 -23.44 -9.00 38.60
N THR A 217 -23.40 -10.17 37.97
CA THR A 217 -22.87 -10.33 36.61
C THR A 217 -23.84 -9.77 35.59
N SER A 218 -23.40 -8.77 34.85
CA SER A 218 -24.13 -8.17 33.73
C SER A 218 -23.26 -8.19 32.48
N LYS A 219 -23.90 -8.25 31.31
CA LYS A 219 -23.25 -8.49 30.02
C LYS A 219 -23.66 -7.44 29.00
N VAL A 220 -22.74 -6.97 28.16
CA VAL A 220 -23.02 -5.98 27.12
C VAL A 220 -22.51 -6.41 25.74
N VAL A 221 -23.38 -6.27 24.73
CA VAL A 221 -23.05 -6.47 23.31
C VAL A 221 -23.08 -5.12 22.59
N TYR A 222 -21.99 -4.76 21.93
CA TYR A 222 -21.95 -3.58 21.06
C TYR A 222 -22.00 -3.97 19.59
N THR A 223 -22.68 -3.20 18.74
CA THR A 223 -22.54 -3.36 17.28
C THR A 223 -21.71 -2.23 16.68
N LEU A 224 -20.73 -2.60 15.85
CA LEU A 224 -19.73 -1.72 15.23
C LEU A 224 -19.55 -2.08 13.76
N ARG A 225 -19.13 -1.16 12.88
CA ARG A 225 -18.72 -1.54 11.52
C ARG A 225 -17.28 -2.00 11.43
N ASN A 226 -16.38 -1.36 12.18
CA ASN A 226 -14.96 -1.72 12.22
C ASN A 226 -14.66 -2.55 13.46
N ALA A 227 -13.66 -3.43 13.35
CA ALA A 227 -13.18 -4.20 14.49
C ALA A 227 -12.57 -3.27 15.57
N PRO A 228 -12.86 -3.48 16.86
CA PRO A 228 -12.29 -2.69 17.93
C PRO A 228 -10.82 -3.08 18.14
N SER A 229 -9.88 -2.18 17.83
CA SER A 229 -8.44 -2.45 17.87
C SER A 229 -7.93 -2.91 19.24
N GLN A 230 -8.56 -2.45 20.33
CA GLN A 230 -8.18 -2.78 21.70
C GLN A 230 -8.91 -4.02 22.27
N SER A 231 -9.78 -4.67 21.50
CA SER A 231 -10.61 -5.79 22.00
C SER A 231 -10.89 -6.87 20.95
N LEU A 232 -9.94 -7.09 20.03
CA LEU A 232 -10.07 -8.09 18.96
C LEU A 232 -10.34 -9.50 19.48
N GLY A 233 -9.77 -9.89 20.62
CA GLY A 233 -9.99 -11.21 21.22
C GLY A 233 -11.42 -11.45 21.73
N ASN A 234 -12.18 -10.38 21.99
CA ASN A 234 -13.56 -10.42 22.48
C ASN A 234 -14.53 -9.79 21.46
N ALA A 235 -14.16 -9.82 20.18
CA ALA A 235 -14.97 -9.31 19.08
C ALA A 235 -15.31 -10.46 18.12
N ILE A 236 -16.57 -10.51 17.70
CA ILE A 236 -17.12 -11.51 16.80
C ILE A 236 -17.37 -10.83 15.45
N GLU A 237 -16.75 -11.37 14.40
CA GLU A 237 -16.94 -10.88 13.04
C GLU A 237 -18.28 -11.37 12.47
N VAL A 238 -18.99 -10.46 11.80
CA VAL A 238 -20.22 -10.73 11.05
C VAL A 238 -19.94 -10.56 9.56
N PRO A 239 -19.53 -11.64 8.86
CA PRO A 239 -19.21 -11.59 7.43
C PRO A 239 -20.47 -11.50 6.55
N GLY A 240 -20.30 -11.55 5.22
CA GLY A 240 -21.42 -11.85 4.31
C GLY A 240 -22.08 -13.21 4.62
N LEU A 241 -23.21 -13.51 4.01
CA LEU A 241 -23.87 -14.81 4.20
C LEU A 241 -22.99 -15.95 3.63
N GLY A 242 -22.91 -17.07 4.36
CA GLY A 242 -22.32 -18.31 3.85
C GLY A 242 -23.14 -18.90 2.71
N ASP A 243 -22.64 -19.93 2.03
CA ASP A 243 -23.29 -20.48 0.82
C ASP A 243 -24.75 -20.93 1.08
N GLU A 244 -24.99 -21.72 2.13
CA GLU A 244 -26.32 -22.23 2.48
C GLU A 244 -27.27 -21.10 2.93
N ASP A 245 -26.80 -20.25 3.86
CA ASP A 245 -27.53 -19.09 4.35
C ASP A 245 -27.89 -18.12 3.22
N TYR A 246 -26.98 -17.94 2.25
CA TYR A 246 -27.17 -17.09 1.08
C TYR A 246 -28.29 -17.61 0.19
N GLU A 247 -28.29 -18.91 -0.13
CA GLU A 247 -29.35 -19.50 -0.95
C GLU A 247 -30.72 -19.37 -0.29
N GLN A 248 -30.79 -19.67 1.01
CA GLN A 248 -32.03 -19.57 1.75
C GLN A 248 -32.51 -18.11 1.82
N PHE A 249 -31.62 -17.15 2.06
CA PHE A 249 -31.97 -15.74 2.14
C PHE A 249 -32.48 -15.20 0.79
N VAL A 250 -31.87 -15.61 -0.32
CA VAL A 250 -32.36 -15.27 -1.67
C VAL A 250 -33.77 -15.81 -1.88
N ALA A 251 -34.04 -17.07 -1.49
CA ALA A 251 -35.37 -17.67 -1.62
C ALA A 251 -36.43 -16.90 -0.82
N GLU A 252 -36.12 -16.51 0.41
CA GLU A 252 -37.01 -15.70 1.27
C GLU A 252 -37.25 -14.31 0.66
N CYS A 253 -36.23 -13.65 0.09
CA CYS A 253 -36.42 -12.39 -0.64
C CYS A 253 -37.35 -12.55 -1.84
N VAL A 254 -37.15 -13.60 -2.63
CA VAL A 254 -37.97 -13.91 -3.83
C VAL A 254 -39.44 -14.10 -3.44
N GLN A 255 -39.69 -14.84 -2.35
CA GLN A 255 -41.01 -15.05 -1.80
C GLN A 255 -41.63 -13.74 -1.27
N HIS A 256 -40.87 -12.98 -0.49
CA HIS A 256 -41.33 -11.72 0.11
C HIS A 256 -41.74 -10.67 -0.94
N PHE A 257 -40.94 -10.52 -1.99
CA PHE A 257 -41.19 -9.56 -3.07
C PHE A 257 -42.11 -10.09 -4.18
N ALA A 258 -42.51 -11.38 -4.09
CA ALA A 258 -43.34 -12.07 -5.08
C ALA A 258 -42.79 -11.93 -6.52
N VAL A 259 -41.48 -12.18 -6.69
CA VAL A 259 -40.79 -12.14 -8.00
C VAL A 259 -40.40 -13.55 -8.45
N PRO A 260 -40.13 -13.79 -9.75
CA PRO A 260 -39.57 -15.06 -10.19
C PRO A 260 -38.18 -15.30 -9.59
N PRO A 261 -37.79 -16.55 -9.28
CA PRO A 261 -36.44 -16.84 -8.80
C PRO A 261 -35.37 -16.51 -9.86
N PRO A 262 -34.16 -16.07 -9.46
CA PRO A 262 -33.04 -15.89 -10.39
C PRO A 262 -32.55 -17.23 -10.92
N THR A 263 -31.92 -17.23 -12.10
CA THR A 263 -31.26 -18.43 -12.64
C THR A 263 -30.10 -18.86 -11.72
N PRO A 264 -29.77 -20.16 -11.64
CA PRO A 264 -28.65 -20.63 -10.82
C PRO A 264 -27.33 -19.92 -11.13
N GLU A 265 -27.03 -19.72 -12.42
CA GLU A 265 -25.85 -18.99 -12.90
C GLU A 265 -25.81 -17.56 -12.37
N PHE A 266 -26.91 -16.81 -12.53
CA PHE A 266 -26.99 -15.43 -12.04
C PHE A 266 -26.89 -15.37 -10.52
N ARG A 267 -27.56 -16.30 -9.83
CA ARG A 267 -27.58 -16.38 -8.36
C ARG A 267 -26.19 -16.67 -7.80
N MET A 268 -25.48 -17.66 -8.33
CA MET A 268 -24.19 -18.11 -7.79
C MET A 268 -23.04 -17.19 -8.15
N HIS A 269 -23.06 -16.58 -9.33
CA HIS A 269 -21.99 -15.72 -9.80
C HIS A 269 -22.35 -14.25 -9.62
N ARG A 270 -23.29 -13.75 -10.44
CA ARG A 270 -23.50 -12.30 -10.58
C ARG A 270 -24.06 -11.63 -9.32
N LEU A 271 -25.09 -12.22 -8.71
CA LEU A 271 -25.74 -11.69 -7.52
C LEU A 271 -24.83 -11.82 -6.28
N SER A 272 -24.15 -12.96 -6.14
CA SER A 272 -23.18 -13.20 -5.07
C SER A 272 -22.05 -12.17 -5.09
N GLU A 273 -21.45 -11.94 -6.28
CA GLU A 273 -20.35 -11.02 -6.48
C GLU A 273 -20.77 -9.56 -6.23
N ILE A 274 -21.86 -9.09 -6.85
CA ILE A 274 -22.28 -7.68 -6.73
C ILE A 274 -22.76 -7.33 -5.33
N SER A 275 -23.36 -8.28 -4.63
CA SER A 275 -23.86 -8.04 -3.28
C SER A 275 -22.80 -8.23 -2.21
N GLU A 276 -21.64 -8.81 -2.55
CA GLU A 276 -20.68 -9.35 -1.59
C GLU A 276 -21.38 -10.22 -0.51
N ARG A 277 -22.46 -10.89 -0.92
CA ARG A 277 -23.39 -11.66 -0.07
C ARG A 277 -23.92 -10.90 1.16
N ARG A 278 -24.05 -9.58 1.06
CA ARG A 278 -24.60 -8.75 2.14
C ARG A 278 -26.14 -8.79 2.08
N PRO A 279 -26.85 -9.20 3.15
CA PRO A 279 -28.31 -9.31 3.17
C PRO A 279 -29.02 -8.08 2.62
N LEU A 280 -28.64 -6.88 3.05
CA LEU A 280 -29.27 -5.63 2.62
C LEU A 280 -29.16 -5.39 1.10
N VAL A 281 -28.02 -5.75 0.51
CA VAL A 281 -27.76 -5.55 -0.92
C VAL A 281 -28.48 -6.61 -1.75
N ILE A 282 -28.47 -7.87 -1.28
CA ILE A 282 -29.25 -8.96 -1.90
C ILE A 282 -30.73 -8.58 -1.93
N GLU A 283 -31.29 -8.22 -0.77
CA GLU A 283 -32.69 -7.83 -0.64
C GLU A 283 -33.04 -6.68 -1.59
N SER A 284 -32.19 -5.67 -1.67
CA SER A 284 -32.41 -4.53 -2.54
C SER A 284 -32.40 -4.86 -4.03
N VAL A 285 -31.47 -5.71 -4.49
CA VAL A 285 -31.42 -6.14 -5.90
C VAL A 285 -32.65 -6.99 -6.24
N VAL A 286 -33.08 -7.88 -5.34
CA VAL A 286 -34.31 -8.67 -5.52
C VAL A 286 -35.55 -7.78 -5.47
N ALA A 287 -35.59 -6.73 -4.64
CA ALA A 287 -36.68 -5.77 -4.63
C ALA A 287 -36.78 -5.00 -5.96
N LEU A 288 -35.64 -4.54 -6.51
CA LEU A 288 -35.58 -3.84 -7.79
C LEU A 288 -36.09 -4.69 -8.95
N ARG A 289 -35.98 -6.03 -8.87
CA ARG A 289 -36.54 -6.96 -9.85
C ARG A 289 -38.04 -6.74 -10.10
N ARG A 290 -38.80 -6.26 -9.11
CA ARG A 290 -40.24 -5.99 -9.23
C ARG A 290 -40.55 -4.95 -10.31
N THR A 291 -39.68 -3.95 -10.45
CA THR A 291 -39.90 -2.82 -11.37
C THR A 291 -39.05 -2.93 -12.65
N SER A 292 -37.91 -3.64 -12.59
CA SER A 292 -36.96 -3.74 -13.70
C SER A 292 -37.31 -4.77 -14.76
N GLY A 293 -38.19 -5.73 -14.47
CA GLY A 293 -38.60 -6.79 -15.40
C GLY A 293 -37.60 -7.94 -15.56
N THR A 294 -36.30 -7.76 -15.37
CA THR A 294 -35.27 -8.84 -15.31
C THR A 294 -34.22 -8.57 -14.23
N TYR A 295 -33.47 -9.61 -13.82
CA TYR A 295 -32.44 -9.48 -12.79
C TYR A 295 -31.19 -8.74 -13.31
N GLU A 296 -30.87 -8.91 -14.58
CA GLU A 296 -29.80 -8.18 -15.27
C GLU A 296 -30.10 -6.68 -15.24
N ARG A 297 -31.34 -6.32 -15.59
CA ARG A 297 -31.78 -4.92 -15.54
C ARG A 297 -31.86 -4.39 -14.11
N ALA A 298 -32.22 -5.23 -13.13
CA ALA A 298 -32.21 -4.85 -11.72
C ALA A 298 -30.79 -4.51 -11.25
N VAL A 299 -29.78 -5.28 -11.67
CA VAL A 299 -28.37 -5.02 -11.38
C VAL A 299 -27.89 -3.74 -12.05
N GLU A 300 -28.24 -3.49 -13.31
CA GLU A 300 -27.90 -2.24 -13.99
C GLU A 300 -28.49 -1.03 -13.27
N LEU A 301 -29.77 -1.08 -12.92
CA LEU A 301 -30.45 -0.02 -12.19
C LEU A 301 -29.85 0.18 -10.80
N PHE A 302 -29.53 -0.94 -10.12
CA PHE A 302 -28.83 -0.90 -8.85
C PHE A 302 -27.50 -0.16 -9.01
N GLN A 303 -26.64 -0.53 -9.97
CA GLN A 303 -25.33 0.13 -10.20
C GLN A 303 -25.44 1.60 -10.64
N GLN A 304 -26.58 2.00 -11.20
CA GLN A 304 -26.90 3.38 -11.56
C GLN A 304 -27.55 4.15 -10.39
N GLN A 305 -28.10 5.33 -10.67
CA GLN A 305 -28.65 6.24 -9.66
C GLN A 305 -29.71 5.61 -8.76
N THR A 306 -30.47 4.63 -9.24
CA THR A 306 -31.53 3.97 -8.46
C THR A 306 -30.98 3.23 -7.23
N GLY A 307 -29.72 2.78 -7.24
CA GLY A 307 -29.07 2.19 -6.06
C GLY A 307 -28.18 3.14 -5.26
N ASP A 308 -28.19 4.45 -5.54
CA ASP A 308 -27.34 5.42 -4.83
C ASP A 308 -27.64 5.46 -3.34
N ALA A 309 -28.91 5.50 -2.95
CA ALA A 309 -29.31 5.52 -1.54
C ALA A 309 -28.78 4.31 -0.75
N ILE A 310 -28.72 3.15 -1.40
CA ILE A 310 -28.26 1.90 -0.77
C ILE A 310 -26.75 1.92 -0.60
N ARG A 311 -26.01 2.33 -1.65
CA ARG A 311 -24.56 2.48 -1.58
C ARG A 311 -24.17 3.56 -0.56
N ASP A 312 -24.88 4.68 -0.55
CA ASP A 312 -24.65 5.74 0.42
C ASP A 312 -24.90 5.23 1.85
N TYR A 313 -25.98 4.47 2.08
CA TYR A 313 -26.23 3.84 3.38
C TYR A 313 -25.12 2.87 3.82
N VAL A 314 -24.49 2.17 2.86
CA VAL A 314 -23.41 1.21 3.12
C VAL A 314 -22.05 1.87 3.34
N PHE A 315 -21.72 2.95 2.63
CA PHE A 315 -20.34 3.49 2.59
C PHE A 315 -20.19 4.97 2.95
N LEU A 316 -21.24 5.79 2.89
CA LEU A 316 -21.11 7.24 3.00
C LEU A 316 -20.53 7.67 4.35
N ARG A 317 -20.94 7.00 5.43
CA ARG A 317 -20.43 7.26 6.78
C ARG A 317 -18.93 7.08 6.86
N GLU A 318 -18.42 5.95 6.37
CA GLU A 318 -16.99 5.63 6.42
C GLU A 318 -16.21 6.51 5.45
N TRP A 319 -16.80 6.85 4.32
CA TRP A 319 -16.23 7.79 3.36
C TRP A 319 -16.06 9.18 3.99
N ASP A 320 -17.09 9.68 4.68
CA ASP A 320 -17.06 11.00 5.30
C ASP A 320 -16.13 11.04 6.52
N ALA A 321 -15.99 9.93 7.24
CA ALA A 321 -15.07 9.77 8.38
C ALA A 321 -13.58 9.64 7.97
N LEU A 322 -13.25 9.53 6.67
CA LEU A 322 -11.85 9.47 6.24
C LEU A 322 -11.09 10.75 6.62
N PRO A 323 -9.87 10.63 7.18
CA PRO A 323 -9.17 11.74 7.84
C PRO A 323 -8.74 12.87 6.88
N SER A 324 -8.63 12.58 5.58
CA SER A 324 -8.20 13.56 4.57
C SER A 324 -8.72 13.22 3.17
N SER A 325 -8.40 14.05 2.19
CA SER A 325 -8.72 13.77 0.77
C SER A 325 -7.83 12.68 0.16
N ALA A 326 -6.68 12.36 0.76
CA ALA A 326 -5.72 11.40 0.19
C ALA A 326 -6.30 9.97 0.06
N PRO A 327 -6.93 9.38 1.10
CA PRO A 327 -7.59 8.08 0.95
C PRO A 327 -8.74 8.12 -0.08
N LYS A 328 -9.49 9.23 -0.16
CA LYS A 328 -10.56 9.40 -1.17
C LYS A 328 -10.01 9.43 -2.60
N LEU A 329 -8.89 10.10 -2.81
CA LEU A 329 -8.19 10.13 -4.10
C LEU A 329 -7.57 8.76 -4.44
N LEU A 330 -7.07 8.01 -3.46
CA LEU A 330 -6.61 6.63 -3.66
C LEU A 330 -7.75 5.75 -4.16
N LEU A 331 -8.91 5.79 -3.51
CA LEU A 331 -10.10 5.07 -3.96
C LEU A 331 -10.52 5.52 -5.36
N ALA A 332 -10.48 6.82 -5.65
CA ALA A 332 -10.79 7.34 -6.98
C ALA A 332 -9.80 6.81 -8.04
N ALA A 333 -8.51 6.71 -7.73
CA ALA A 333 -7.51 6.14 -8.62
C ALA A 333 -7.82 4.67 -8.94
N LEU A 334 -8.07 3.85 -7.90
CA LEU A 334 -8.46 2.44 -8.06
C LEU A 334 -9.76 2.28 -8.86
N SER A 335 -10.71 3.21 -8.72
CA SER A 335 -11.95 3.18 -9.52
C SER A 335 -11.72 3.44 -11.01
N GLU A 336 -10.64 4.13 -11.37
CA GLU A 336 -10.24 4.31 -12.77
C GLU A 336 -9.50 3.07 -13.29
N PHE A 337 -8.76 2.35 -12.44
CA PHE A 337 -8.02 1.13 -12.80
C PHE A 337 -8.93 0.03 -13.37
N SER A 338 -8.47 -0.56 -14.48
CA SER A 338 -9.10 -1.71 -15.13
C SER A 338 -8.57 -3.03 -14.57
N GLU A 339 -7.35 -3.02 -14.05
CA GLU A 339 -6.65 -4.16 -13.43
C GLU A 339 -6.24 -3.79 -12.00
N PRO A 340 -6.01 -4.76 -11.10
CA PRO A 340 -5.49 -4.49 -9.76
C PRO A 340 -4.19 -3.69 -9.81
N ALA A 341 -4.04 -2.73 -8.89
CA ALA A 341 -2.89 -1.83 -8.85
C ALA A 341 -1.91 -2.27 -7.75
N THR A 342 -0.61 -2.11 -7.99
CA THR A 342 0.43 -2.27 -6.97
C THR A 342 0.59 -1.00 -6.14
N PHE A 343 1.33 -1.10 -5.02
CA PHE A 343 1.72 0.07 -4.22
C PHE A 343 2.45 1.13 -5.07
N ASN A 344 3.37 0.71 -5.94
CA ASN A 344 4.14 1.60 -6.80
C ASN A 344 3.26 2.30 -7.84
N ASP A 345 2.25 1.61 -8.39
CA ASP A 345 1.32 2.21 -9.36
C ASP A 345 0.51 3.33 -8.70
N LEU A 346 0.05 3.09 -7.47
CA LEU A 346 -0.67 4.08 -6.68
C LEU A 346 0.23 5.27 -6.32
N GLN A 347 1.46 5.02 -5.88
CA GLN A 347 2.43 6.07 -5.57
C GLN A 347 2.69 6.97 -6.80
N SER A 348 2.89 6.34 -7.96
CA SER A 348 3.14 7.02 -9.23
C SER A 348 1.98 7.91 -9.64
N VAL A 349 0.75 7.41 -9.54
CA VAL A 349 -0.41 8.16 -10.03
C VAL A 349 -0.89 9.21 -9.02
N LEU A 350 -0.83 8.92 -7.72
CA LEU A 350 -1.21 9.86 -6.67
C LEU A 350 -0.16 10.97 -6.50
N GLN A 351 1.12 10.69 -6.80
CA GLN A 351 2.25 11.57 -6.53
C GLN A 351 2.35 11.91 -5.03
N PHE A 352 2.07 10.91 -4.20
CA PHE A 352 2.32 10.97 -2.76
C PHE A 352 3.66 10.30 -2.46
N ASP A 353 4.24 10.64 -1.31
CA ASP A 353 5.37 9.89 -0.78
C ASP A 353 4.91 8.51 -0.27
N ALA A 354 5.87 7.62 -0.02
CA ALA A 354 5.56 6.26 0.43
C ALA A 354 4.75 6.25 1.74
N SER A 355 5.01 7.19 2.65
CA SER A 355 4.25 7.28 3.91
C SER A 355 2.80 7.69 3.65
N GLY A 356 2.56 8.72 2.83
CA GLY A 356 1.21 9.16 2.47
C GLY A 356 0.37 8.09 1.75
N VAL A 357 0.99 7.25 0.91
CA VAL A 357 0.29 6.10 0.30
C VAL A 357 -0.03 5.04 1.35
N SER A 358 0.91 4.70 2.24
CA SER A 358 0.71 3.72 3.30
C SER A 358 -0.42 4.12 4.25
N ASP A 359 -0.43 5.39 4.69
CA ASP A 359 -1.48 5.95 5.54
C ASP A 359 -2.85 5.92 4.84
N ALA A 360 -2.88 6.29 3.56
CA ALA A 360 -4.10 6.25 2.76
C ALA A 360 -4.64 4.83 2.62
N ILE A 361 -3.79 3.84 2.34
CA ILE A 361 -4.17 2.42 2.29
C ILE A 361 -4.67 1.96 3.66
N GLY A 362 -3.95 2.28 4.74
CA GLY A 362 -4.35 1.93 6.11
C GLY A 362 -5.74 2.44 6.47
N ALA A 363 -6.08 3.67 6.07
CA ALA A 363 -7.38 4.28 6.32
C ALA A 363 -8.54 3.60 5.57
N VAL A 364 -8.29 2.95 4.42
CA VAL A 364 -9.35 2.36 3.58
C VAL A 364 -9.34 0.83 3.54
N ARG A 365 -8.31 0.20 4.11
CA ARG A 365 -8.03 -1.25 4.05
C ARG A 365 -9.22 -2.11 4.42
N GLU A 366 -9.79 -1.88 5.61
CA GLU A 366 -10.84 -2.74 6.18
C GLU A 366 -12.18 -2.61 5.43
N MET A 367 -12.55 -1.40 5.03
CA MET A 367 -13.89 -1.12 4.54
C MET A 367 -14.02 -1.17 3.01
N PHE A 368 -13.01 -0.68 2.28
CA PHE A 368 -13.15 -0.38 0.85
C PHE A 368 -12.29 -1.25 -0.06
N LEU A 369 -11.14 -1.74 0.42
CA LEU A 369 -10.19 -2.46 -0.41
C LEU A 369 -10.46 -3.96 -0.44
N GLN A 370 -10.17 -4.56 -1.58
CA GLN A 370 -9.85 -5.98 -1.71
C GLN A 370 -8.34 -6.08 -1.95
N ILE A 371 -7.69 -6.91 -1.15
CA ILE A 371 -6.24 -7.07 -1.13
C ILE A 371 -5.92 -8.52 -1.47
N ASP A 372 -5.16 -8.71 -2.54
CA ASP A 372 -4.67 -10.01 -2.96
C ASP A 372 -3.14 -10.02 -2.88
N ASP A 373 -2.59 -10.90 -2.03
CA ASP A 373 -1.14 -11.12 -1.94
C ASP A 373 -0.70 -12.13 -3.00
N ALA A 374 -0.61 -11.68 -4.25
CA ALA A 374 -0.18 -12.49 -5.38
C ALA A 374 1.36 -12.44 -5.55
N GLY A 375 2.05 -13.44 -5.00
CA GLY A 375 3.50 -13.58 -5.19
C GLY A 375 4.32 -12.58 -4.38
N SER A 376 5.13 -11.75 -5.04
CA SER A 376 6.02 -10.78 -4.38
C SER A 376 5.39 -9.41 -4.14
N ASN A 377 4.23 -9.12 -4.76
CA ASN A 377 3.60 -7.81 -4.74
C ASN A 377 2.16 -7.91 -4.24
N THR A 378 1.78 -7.05 -3.30
CA THR A 378 0.40 -6.88 -2.87
C THR A 378 -0.38 -6.10 -3.94
N LEU A 379 -1.53 -6.64 -4.34
CA LEU A 379 -2.43 -6.04 -5.31
C LEU A 379 -3.66 -5.44 -4.61
N TYR A 380 -4.01 -4.22 -4.99
CA TYR A 380 -5.14 -3.48 -4.45
C TYR A 380 -6.21 -3.32 -5.52
N THR A 381 -7.44 -3.67 -5.19
CA THR A 381 -8.61 -3.47 -6.06
C THR A 381 -9.84 -3.04 -5.26
N LEU A 382 -10.88 -2.62 -5.98
CA LEU A 382 -12.19 -2.32 -5.39
C LEU A 382 -13.18 -3.39 -5.82
N ALA A 383 -13.93 -3.90 -4.86
CA ALA A 383 -15.11 -4.72 -5.14
C ALA A 383 -16.10 -3.95 -6.03
N SER A 384 -16.88 -4.68 -6.83
CA SER A 384 -17.87 -4.11 -7.76
C SER A 384 -18.78 -3.07 -7.12
N LEU A 385 -19.25 -3.33 -5.90
CA LEU A 385 -20.12 -2.43 -5.14
C LEU A 385 -19.40 -1.15 -4.72
N THR A 386 -18.20 -1.27 -4.14
CA THR A 386 -17.36 -0.13 -3.75
C THR A 386 -16.96 0.72 -4.95
N LYS A 387 -16.60 0.09 -6.08
CA LYS A 387 -16.22 0.79 -7.31
C LYS A 387 -17.37 1.66 -7.84
N ALA A 388 -18.60 1.16 -7.81
CA ALA A 388 -19.78 1.92 -8.21
C ALA A 388 -20.01 3.13 -7.28
N PHE A 389 -19.89 2.95 -5.95
CA PHE A 389 -20.01 4.03 -4.98
C PHE A 389 -18.98 5.14 -5.23
N VAL A 390 -17.70 4.77 -5.33
CA VAL A 390 -16.60 5.71 -5.55
C VAL A 390 -16.75 6.43 -6.90
N THR A 391 -17.23 5.73 -7.94
CA THR A 391 -17.48 6.33 -9.26
C THR A 391 -18.47 7.48 -9.19
N ASN A 392 -19.48 7.39 -8.32
CA ASN A 392 -20.48 8.45 -8.15
C ASN A 392 -19.93 9.63 -7.35
N LYS A 393 -19.11 9.38 -6.32
CA LYS A 393 -18.56 10.43 -5.44
C LYS A 393 -17.29 11.11 -5.98
N ARG A 394 -16.47 10.41 -6.78
CA ARG A 394 -15.13 10.91 -7.21
C ARG A 394 -15.17 12.23 -7.97
N SER A 395 -16.27 12.51 -8.69
CA SER A 395 -16.44 13.76 -9.45
C SER A 395 -16.44 15.02 -8.57
N GLN A 396 -16.79 14.87 -7.29
CA GLN A 396 -16.85 15.95 -6.30
C GLN A 396 -15.51 16.17 -5.59
N LEU A 397 -14.52 15.29 -5.81
CA LEU A 397 -13.22 15.38 -5.15
C LEU A 397 -12.35 16.46 -5.79
N VAL A 398 -11.80 17.32 -4.94
CA VAL A 398 -10.75 18.26 -5.33
C VAL A 398 -9.53 17.47 -5.83
N GLY A 399 -9.04 17.80 -7.01
CA GLY A 399 -7.89 17.12 -7.62
C GLY A 399 -8.23 15.88 -8.46
N TYR A 400 -9.48 15.41 -8.49
CA TYR A 400 -9.84 14.22 -9.29
C TYR A 400 -9.62 14.40 -10.79
N GLN A 401 -9.87 15.58 -11.35
CA GLN A 401 -9.60 15.82 -12.78
C GLN A 401 -8.12 15.63 -13.12
N LEU A 402 -7.22 16.10 -12.24
CA LEU A 402 -5.78 15.92 -12.38
C LEU A 402 -5.39 14.45 -12.28
N LEU A 403 -5.89 13.78 -11.23
CA LEU A 403 -5.68 12.36 -10.99
C LEU A 403 -6.13 11.51 -12.18
N ARG A 404 -7.32 11.77 -12.73
CA ARG A 404 -7.86 11.04 -13.87
C ARG A 404 -6.95 11.14 -15.08
N GLU A 405 -6.39 12.31 -15.36
CA GLU A 405 -5.45 12.48 -16.47
C GLU A 405 -4.11 11.81 -16.19
N ARG A 406 -3.63 11.80 -14.94
CA ARG A 406 -2.44 10.99 -14.54
C ARG A 406 -2.67 9.50 -14.76
N VAL A 407 -3.80 8.96 -14.28
CA VAL A 407 -4.14 7.55 -14.47
C VAL A 407 -4.16 7.20 -15.96
N LYS A 408 -4.76 8.05 -16.80
CA LYS A 408 -4.78 7.87 -18.26
C LYS A 408 -3.37 7.91 -18.85
N ALA A 409 -2.55 8.89 -18.45
CA ALA A 409 -1.19 9.04 -18.94
C ALA A 409 -0.32 7.84 -18.55
N TYR A 410 -0.46 7.35 -17.31
CA TYR A 410 0.23 6.17 -16.78
C TYR A 410 -0.08 4.91 -17.59
N ARG A 411 -1.33 4.73 -18.04
CA ARG A 411 -1.72 3.58 -18.88
C ARG A 411 -1.38 3.70 -20.35
N ARG A 412 -1.09 4.91 -20.85
CA ARG A 412 -0.75 5.06 -22.27
C ARG A 412 0.53 4.31 -22.55
N HIS A 413 0.51 3.43 -23.53
CA HIS A 413 1.74 2.87 -24.07
C HIS A 413 2.65 4.00 -24.55
N VAL A 414 3.94 3.91 -24.23
CA VAL A 414 4.98 4.93 -24.51
C VAL A 414 5.00 5.38 -25.98
N ALA A 415 4.49 4.56 -26.91
CA ALA A 415 4.41 4.88 -28.33
C ALA A 415 3.30 5.87 -28.73
N VAL A 416 2.25 6.04 -27.91
CA VAL A 416 1.10 6.91 -28.24
C VAL A 416 1.25 8.25 -27.53
N SER A 417 1.89 9.20 -28.19
CA SER A 417 2.06 10.55 -27.67
C SER A 417 0.80 11.40 -27.85
N ASN A 418 0.53 12.27 -26.87
CA ASN A 418 -0.54 13.25 -26.97
C ASN A 418 -0.21 14.27 -28.09
N PRO A 419 -1.06 14.45 -29.12
CA PRO A 419 -0.77 15.33 -30.25
C PRO A 419 -0.46 16.77 -29.86
N ARG A 420 -1.12 17.29 -28.81
CA ARG A 420 -0.89 18.66 -28.33
C ARG A 420 0.48 18.77 -27.65
N VAL A 421 0.88 17.75 -26.91
CA VAL A 421 2.22 17.67 -26.29
C VAL A 421 3.30 17.53 -27.38
N ALA A 422 3.06 16.71 -28.40
CA ALA A 422 3.99 16.55 -29.52
C ALA A 422 4.19 17.86 -30.31
N ASN A 423 3.14 18.67 -30.48
CA ASN A 423 3.25 19.99 -31.09
C ASN A 423 4.11 20.94 -30.23
N ILE A 424 3.85 21.01 -28.92
CA ILE A 424 4.66 21.82 -27.99
C ILE A 424 6.13 21.36 -28.05
N ALA A 425 6.39 20.06 -27.98
CA ALA A 425 7.74 19.49 -28.09
C ALA A 425 8.44 19.93 -29.38
N SER A 426 7.76 19.85 -30.53
CA SER A 426 8.30 20.28 -31.82
C SER A 426 8.63 21.79 -31.86
N GLN A 427 7.78 22.62 -31.25
CA GLN A 427 8.06 24.06 -31.13
C GLN A 427 9.28 24.33 -30.25
N ILE A 428 9.40 23.61 -29.12
CA ILE A 428 10.56 23.69 -28.23
C ILE A 428 11.83 23.25 -28.95
N GLU A 429 11.81 22.15 -29.68
CA GLU A 429 12.98 21.68 -30.45
C GLU A 429 13.40 22.66 -31.56
N ARG A 430 12.45 23.41 -32.14
CA ARG A 430 12.77 24.47 -33.11
C ARG A 430 13.48 25.66 -32.45
N LEU A 431 13.07 26.02 -31.24
CA LEU A 431 13.67 27.12 -30.47
C LEU A 431 15.02 26.71 -29.84
N LEU A 432 15.09 25.48 -29.33
CA LEU A 432 16.21 24.87 -28.63
C LEU A 432 16.59 23.56 -29.32
N PRO A 433 17.33 23.60 -30.45
CA PRO A 433 17.72 22.38 -31.14
C PRO A 433 18.74 21.58 -30.32
N THR A 434 18.41 20.32 -30.02
CA THR A 434 19.19 19.40 -29.17
C THR A 434 20.65 19.15 -29.63
N ARG A 435 20.99 19.51 -30.87
CA ARG A 435 22.36 19.45 -31.39
C ARG A 435 23.30 20.52 -30.83
N PHE A 436 22.77 21.59 -30.25
CA PHE A 436 23.57 22.66 -29.67
C PHE A 436 23.64 22.52 -28.15
N GLN A 437 24.81 22.81 -27.57
CA GLN A 437 25.01 22.78 -26.12
C GLN A 437 24.56 24.06 -25.44
N GLU A 438 24.66 25.20 -26.14
CA GLU A 438 24.29 26.51 -25.62
C GLU A 438 23.25 27.16 -26.52
N HIS A 439 22.34 27.89 -25.89
CA HIS A 439 21.25 28.59 -26.56
C HIS A 439 21.20 30.05 -26.11
N SER A 440 20.77 30.94 -27.00
CA SER A 440 20.54 32.35 -26.64
C SER A 440 19.47 32.46 -25.56
N ALA A 441 19.71 33.30 -24.55
CA ALA A 441 18.81 33.49 -23.42
C ALA A 441 17.36 33.87 -23.82
N ASP A 442 17.17 34.57 -24.94
CA ASP A 442 15.84 34.95 -25.43
C ASP A 442 15.03 33.74 -25.91
N LYS A 443 15.65 32.84 -26.67
CA LYS A 443 15.02 31.59 -27.12
C LYS A 443 14.70 30.66 -25.96
N VAL A 444 15.55 30.59 -24.95
CA VAL A 444 15.30 29.80 -23.73
C VAL A 444 14.10 30.35 -22.97
N ARG A 445 14.01 31.68 -22.82
CA ARG A 445 12.85 32.35 -22.20
C ARG A 445 11.57 32.15 -23.00
N GLU A 446 11.64 32.21 -24.33
CA GLU A 446 10.50 31.93 -25.22
C GLU A 446 10.02 30.48 -25.09
N ALA A 447 10.94 29.52 -25.14
CA ALA A 447 10.65 28.11 -24.93
C ALA A 447 10.00 27.86 -23.56
N PHE A 448 10.55 28.45 -22.49
CA PHE A 448 9.99 28.32 -21.16
C PHE A 448 8.55 28.85 -21.06
N ARG A 449 8.21 29.95 -21.76
CA ARG A 449 6.83 30.47 -21.77
C ARG A 449 5.82 29.47 -22.33
N LEU A 450 6.21 28.67 -23.32
CA LEU A 450 5.32 27.65 -23.91
C LEU A 450 5.00 26.50 -22.95
N VAL A 451 5.93 26.15 -22.06
CA VAL A 451 5.79 25.04 -21.10
C VAL A 451 5.39 25.50 -19.69
N SER A 452 5.35 26.81 -19.43
CA SER A 452 4.90 27.41 -18.16
C SER A 452 3.55 28.13 -18.26
N ASP A 453 2.87 28.01 -19.41
CA ASP A 453 1.56 28.59 -19.62
C ASP A 453 0.50 27.95 -18.70
N ARG A 454 -0.05 28.78 -17.81
CA ARG A 454 -1.06 28.36 -16.82
C ARG A 454 -2.42 28.01 -17.44
N THR A 455 -2.63 28.33 -18.72
CA THR A 455 -3.85 27.99 -19.44
C THR A 455 -3.81 26.57 -20.03
N LEU A 456 -2.67 25.87 -19.91
CA LEU A 456 -2.56 24.50 -20.38
C LEU A 456 -3.45 23.55 -19.57
N PRO A 457 -4.20 22.67 -20.24
CA PRO A 457 -5.13 21.76 -19.56
C PRO A 457 -4.38 20.58 -18.90
N PRO A 458 -4.96 19.94 -17.87
CA PRO A 458 -4.36 18.82 -17.14
C PRO A 458 -3.88 17.65 -18.02
N PHE A 459 -4.61 17.33 -19.09
CA PHE A 459 -4.23 16.25 -20.01
C PHE A 459 -2.92 16.53 -20.79
N VAL A 460 -2.43 17.77 -20.77
CA VAL A 460 -1.11 18.18 -21.26
C VAL A 460 -0.11 18.22 -20.11
N THR A 461 -0.43 18.92 -19.01
CA THR A 461 0.54 19.18 -17.93
C THR A 461 0.93 17.93 -17.13
N GLU A 462 0.04 16.95 -17.04
CA GLU A 462 0.28 15.68 -16.34
C GLU A 462 0.85 14.59 -17.25
N ASP A 463 1.03 14.87 -18.54
CA ASP A 463 1.65 13.94 -19.48
C ASP A 463 3.16 13.85 -19.18
N PRO A 464 3.73 12.65 -18.94
CA PRO A 464 5.13 12.50 -18.58
C PRO A 464 6.07 12.96 -19.71
N PHE A 465 5.63 12.92 -20.97
CA PHE A 465 6.40 13.47 -22.07
C PHE A 465 6.44 15.01 -22.02
N PHE A 466 5.32 15.67 -21.66
CA PHE A 466 5.31 17.11 -21.46
C PHE A 466 6.26 17.53 -20.32
N ARG A 467 6.26 16.77 -19.22
CA ARG A 467 7.16 17.01 -18.07
C ARG A 467 8.63 16.85 -18.47
N THR A 468 8.95 15.88 -19.31
CA THR A 468 10.28 15.75 -19.93
C THR A 468 10.68 17.01 -20.72
N VAL A 469 9.78 17.52 -21.57
CA VAL A 469 10.03 18.72 -22.39
C VAL A 469 10.18 19.97 -21.53
N LEU A 470 9.40 20.10 -20.46
CA LEU A 470 9.56 21.14 -19.45
C LEU A 470 10.95 21.06 -18.78
N GLY A 471 11.36 19.87 -18.34
CA GLY A 471 12.68 19.62 -17.76
C GLY A 471 13.81 19.98 -18.71
N TYR A 472 13.67 19.66 -20.01
CA TYR A 472 14.64 20.05 -21.03
C TYR A 472 14.77 21.58 -21.17
N ALA A 473 13.65 22.31 -21.28
CA ALA A 473 13.68 23.76 -21.38
C ALA A 473 14.32 24.42 -20.14
N LEU A 474 14.07 23.87 -18.95
CA LEU A 474 14.66 24.31 -17.69
C LEU A 474 16.18 24.02 -17.61
N ALA A 475 16.62 22.90 -18.16
CA ALA A 475 18.03 22.51 -18.22
C ALA A 475 18.85 23.42 -19.16
N CYS A 476 18.22 24.02 -20.16
CA CYS A 476 18.86 24.94 -21.10
C CYS A 476 19.06 26.37 -20.57
N PHE A 477 18.60 26.70 -19.35
CA PHE A 477 18.93 27.99 -18.73
C PHE A 477 20.41 28.09 -18.36
N SER A 478 20.94 29.31 -18.35
CA SER A 478 22.28 29.61 -17.85
C SER A 478 22.17 30.68 -16.75
N PRO A 479 22.31 30.32 -15.46
CA PRO A 479 22.51 28.96 -14.93
C PRO A 479 21.23 28.08 -15.02
N PRO A 480 21.36 26.74 -15.08
CA PRO A 480 20.21 25.82 -15.14
C PRO A 480 19.35 25.86 -13.87
N ARG A 481 18.05 25.60 -14.00
CA ARG A 481 17.11 25.52 -12.86
C ARG A 481 17.00 24.11 -12.29
N LEU A 482 18.09 23.60 -11.73
CA LEU A 482 18.27 22.17 -11.43
C LEU A 482 17.17 21.54 -10.56
N SER A 483 16.65 22.23 -9.55
CA SER A 483 15.56 21.69 -8.73
C SER A 483 14.33 21.35 -9.56
N GLU A 484 13.86 22.30 -10.38
CA GLU A 484 12.70 22.10 -11.25
C GLU A 484 12.98 21.06 -12.35
N VAL A 485 14.23 20.97 -12.83
CA VAL A 485 14.65 19.94 -13.79
C VAL A 485 14.52 18.54 -13.16
N ARG A 486 15.05 18.36 -11.94
CA ARG A 486 14.98 17.09 -11.21
C ARG A 486 13.52 16.68 -11.03
N ASP A 487 12.68 17.55 -10.48
CA ASP A 487 11.25 17.29 -10.25
C ASP A 487 10.54 16.83 -11.54
N ALA A 488 10.83 17.50 -12.67
CA ALA A 488 10.21 17.20 -13.95
C ALA A 488 10.61 15.83 -14.53
N PHE A 489 11.89 15.46 -14.45
CA PHE A 489 12.35 14.16 -14.90
C PHE A 489 11.97 13.04 -13.94
N GLU A 490 12.05 13.26 -12.63
CA GLU A 490 11.61 12.28 -11.62
C GLU A 490 10.13 11.96 -11.76
N TYR A 491 9.28 12.96 -12.00
CA TYR A 491 7.89 12.72 -12.35
C TYR A 491 7.76 11.76 -13.54
N ALA A 492 8.50 12.00 -14.63
CA ALA A 492 8.43 11.18 -15.82
C ALA A 492 8.82 9.72 -15.54
N PHE A 493 9.93 9.50 -14.82
CA PHE A 493 10.37 8.16 -14.43
C PHE A 493 9.38 7.48 -13.46
N SER A 494 8.80 8.23 -12.52
CA SER A 494 7.76 7.68 -11.61
C SER A 494 6.54 7.19 -12.40
N MET A 495 6.20 7.84 -13.52
CA MET A 495 5.10 7.44 -14.39
C MET A 495 5.48 6.29 -15.35
N ASN A 496 6.55 5.53 -15.06
CA ASN A 496 7.10 4.48 -15.91
C ASN A 496 7.41 4.94 -17.35
N PHE A 497 7.67 6.23 -17.53
CA PHE A 497 8.02 6.80 -18.83
C PHE A 497 9.52 7.00 -18.92
N GLU A 498 10.15 6.33 -19.88
CA GLU A 498 11.56 6.52 -20.23
C GLU A 498 11.70 7.69 -21.23
N PRO A 499 12.27 8.84 -20.82
CA PRO A 499 12.48 9.99 -21.71
C PRO A 499 13.39 9.67 -22.90
N ASP A 500 13.28 10.43 -23.99
CA ASP A 500 14.25 10.33 -25.09
C ASP A 500 15.67 10.69 -24.59
N TYR A 501 16.66 9.92 -25.04
CA TYR A 501 18.06 10.06 -24.64
C TYR A 501 18.59 11.49 -24.76
N ARG A 502 18.13 12.24 -25.79
CA ARG A 502 18.58 13.61 -26.04
C ARG A 502 18.23 14.56 -24.88
N TYR A 503 17.08 14.37 -24.25
CA TYR A 503 16.68 15.19 -23.10
C TYR A 503 17.48 14.80 -21.84
N LEU A 504 17.72 13.50 -21.63
CA LEU A 504 18.55 13.02 -20.51
C LEU A 504 20.00 13.48 -20.65
N ARG A 505 20.53 13.49 -21.88
CA ARG A 505 21.88 14.01 -22.16
C ARG A 505 21.99 15.50 -21.84
N ALA A 506 20.95 16.29 -22.09
CA ALA A 506 20.91 17.71 -21.73
C ALA A 506 20.84 17.91 -20.22
N TRP A 507 19.99 17.15 -19.51
CA TRP A 507 19.93 17.17 -18.05
C TRP A 507 21.27 16.78 -17.42
N PHE A 508 21.90 15.71 -17.92
CA PHE A 508 23.23 15.28 -17.48
C PHE A 508 24.26 16.40 -17.63
N ALA A 509 24.26 17.11 -18.77
CA ALA A 509 25.19 18.22 -19.00
C ALA A 509 24.93 19.39 -18.04
N ALA A 510 23.66 19.70 -17.74
CA ALA A 510 23.28 20.74 -16.79
C ALA A 510 23.75 20.42 -15.36
N GLU A 511 23.55 19.17 -14.91
CA GLU A 511 24.03 18.71 -13.59
C GLU A 511 25.56 18.75 -13.52
N LYS A 512 26.25 18.20 -14.53
CA LYS A 512 27.72 18.16 -14.57
C LYS A 512 28.35 19.55 -14.52
N ASN A 513 27.75 20.52 -15.22
CA ASN A 513 28.30 21.88 -15.28
C ASN A 513 27.91 22.75 -14.08
N SER A 514 27.08 22.24 -13.16
CA SER A 514 26.61 23.01 -12.00
C SER A 514 27.65 23.18 -10.89
N GLY A 515 28.69 22.33 -10.88
CA GLY A 515 29.67 22.27 -9.79
C GLY A 515 29.11 21.76 -8.46
N ILE A 516 27.87 21.25 -8.43
CA ILE A 516 27.23 20.69 -7.24
C ILE A 516 27.11 19.17 -7.39
N ASN A 517 28.00 18.46 -6.68
CA ASN A 517 27.92 17.07 -6.22
C ASN A 517 27.30 16.04 -7.20
N ASP A 518 28.17 15.21 -7.79
CA ASP A 518 27.97 14.25 -8.90
C ASP A 518 26.89 13.17 -8.76
N GLY A 519 26.10 13.15 -7.67
CA GLY A 519 25.10 12.10 -7.41
C GLY A 519 24.07 11.95 -8.54
N TRP A 520 23.51 13.06 -9.02
CA TRP A 520 22.50 13.04 -10.08
C TRP A 520 23.05 12.59 -11.43
N CYS A 521 24.29 12.93 -11.77
CA CYS A 521 24.95 12.43 -12.98
C CYS A 521 24.98 10.89 -13.01
N LEU A 522 25.22 10.27 -11.85
CA LEU A 522 25.22 8.81 -11.74
C LEU A 522 23.80 8.24 -11.83
N THR A 523 22.83 8.84 -11.14
CA THR A 523 21.41 8.44 -11.23
C THR A 523 20.89 8.50 -12.67
N ILE A 524 21.20 9.56 -13.40
CA ILE A 524 20.82 9.69 -14.82
C ILE A 524 21.48 8.59 -15.65
N ALA A 525 22.76 8.33 -15.42
CA ALA A 525 23.48 7.30 -16.14
C ALA A 525 22.90 5.91 -15.89
N ASP A 526 22.59 5.58 -14.64
CA ASP A 526 22.00 4.29 -14.26
C ASP A 526 20.63 4.09 -14.91
N ARG A 527 19.75 5.12 -14.87
CA ARG A 527 18.45 5.09 -15.55
C ARG A 527 18.56 4.81 -17.06
N VAL A 528 19.63 5.28 -17.73
CA VAL A 528 19.87 5.00 -19.15
C VAL A 528 20.46 3.61 -19.39
N LEU A 529 21.40 3.16 -18.56
CA LEU A 529 22.05 1.85 -18.73
C LEU A 529 21.07 0.71 -18.46
N GLU A 530 20.21 0.86 -17.45
CA GLU A 530 19.17 -0.09 -17.05
C GLU A 530 17.91 -0.01 -17.94
N GLY A 531 17.66 1.16 -18.55
CA GLY A 531 16.49 1.39 -19.38
C GLY A 531 16.43 0.51 -20.63
N LYS A 532 15.22 0.18 -21.06
CA LYS A 532 14.97 -0.76 -22.17
C LYS A 532 14.85 -0.05 -23.52
N ARG A 533 14.57 1.26 -23.52
CA ARG A 533 14.33 2.05 -24.74
C ARG A 533 15.61 2.52 -25.44
N TYR A 534 16.72 2.60 -24.72
CA TYR A 534 17.96 3.20 -25.21
C TYR A 534 18.76 2.22 -26.06
N SER A 535 19.24 2.70 -27.20
CA SER A 535 20.09 1.94 -28.11
C SER A 535 21.49 1.69 -27.55
N GLU A 536 22.16 0.65 -28.04
CA GLU A 536 23.54 0.35 -27.62
C GLU A 536 24.50 1.53 -27.76
N PRO A 537 24.51 2.32 -28.87
CA PRO A 537 25.37 3.50 -28.97
C PRO A 537 25.12 4.56 -27.88
N GLU A 538 23.88 4.72 -27.43
CA GLU A 538 23.50 5.66 -26.37
C GLU A 538 23.97 5.17 -25.01
N LYS A 539 23.83 3.85 -24.75
CA LYS A 539 24.35 3.20 -23.55
C LYS A 539 25.89 3.23 -23.50
N MET A 540 26.55 3.06 -24.64
CA MET A 540 28.00 3.21 -24.77
C MET A 540 28.44 4.64 -24.40
N GLU A 541 27.77 5.65 -24.96
CA GLU A 541 28.05 7.05 -24.61
C GLU A 541 27.85 7.30 -23.11
N MET A 542 26.75 6.81 -22.55
CA MET A 542 26.44 7.01 -21.14
C MET A 542 27.40 6.27 -20.20
N THR A 543 27.91 5.10 -20.60
CA THR A 543 28.96 4.37 -19.87
C THR A 543 30.19 5.25 -19.69
N GLY A 544 30.66 5.88 -20.76
CA GLY A 544 31.80 6.81 -20.69
C GLY A 544 31.51 8.04 -19.81
N ARG A 545 30.30 8.60 -19.90
CA ARG A 545 29.87 9.73 -19.08
C ARG A 545 29.79 9.40 -17.58
N LYS A 546 29.27 8.22 -17.23
CA LYS A 546 29.24 7.70 -15.84
C LYS A 546 30.65 7.59 -15.28
N ALA A 547 31.56 6.99 -16.06
CA ALA A 547 32.95 6.82 -15.68
C ALA A 547 33.66 8.16 -15.43
N THR A 548 33.44 9.16 -16.29
CA THR A 548 34.01 10.50 -16.08
C THR A 548 33.44 11.20 -14.84
N SER A 549 32.18 10.95 -14.49
CA SER A 549 31.55 11.54 -13.30
C SER A 549 32.06 10.88 -12.01
N LEU A 550 32.22 9.55 -12.01
CA LEU A 550 32.87 8.85 -10.90
C LEU A 550 34.32 9.33 -10.70
N TYR A 551 35.05 9.54 -11.80
CA TYR A 551 36.40 10.08 -11.73
C TYR A 551 36.44 11.47 -11.10
N ALA A 552 35.55 12.39 -11.52
CA ALA A 552 35.44 13.73 -10.95
C ALA A 552 35.11 13.69 -9.44
N ARG A 553 34.08 12.92 -9.07
CA ARG A 553 33.68 12.70 -7.66
C ARG A 553 34.82 12.18 -6.81
N ALA A 554 35.59 11.25 -7.36
CA ALA A 554 36.73 10.69 -6.67
C ALA A 554 37.88 11.68 -6.50
N GLN A 555 38.11 12.58 -7.47
CA GLN A 555 39.11 13.64 -7.33
C GLN A 555 38.78 14.58 -6.17
N GLU A 556 37.50 14.97 -6.05
CA GLU A 556 37.05 15.83 -4.95
C GLU A 556 37.18 15.14 -3.59
N ARG A 557 36.90 13.82 -3.54
CA ARG A 557 36.92 13.02 -2.31
C ARG A 557 38.30 12.52 -1.91
N LEU A 558 39.29 12.54 -2.81
CA LEU A 558 40.60 11.90 -2.56
C LEU A 558 41.29 12.40 -1.28
N VAL A 559 41.02 13.65 -0.88
CA VAL A 559 41.57 14.27 0.33
C VAL A 559 40.69 14.03 1.55
N THR A 560 39.36 14.07 1.40
CA THR A 560 38.40 14.02 2.52
C THR A 560 37.99 12.59 2.89
N ASP A 561 37.84 11.72 1.91
CA ASP A 561 37.46 10.31 2.05
C ASP A 561 38.23 9.44 1.03
N PRO A 562 39.49 9.09 1.33
CA PRO A 562 40.35 8.34 0.40
C PRO A 562 39.82 6.94 0.09
N SER A 563 39.11 6.30 1.03
CA SER A 563 38.61 4.93 0.84
C SER A 563 37.52 4.87 -0.22
N ASP A 564 36.52 5.74 -0.10
CA ASP A 564 35.43 5.80 -1.07
C ASP A 564 35.89 6.42 -2.40
N ALA A 565 36.85 7.35 -2.37
CA ALA A 565 37.50 7.85 -3.58
C ALA A 565 38.22 6.75 -4.37
N LEU A 566 38.91 5.82 -3.70
CA LEU A 566 39.57 4.69 -4.37
C LEU A 566 38.57 3.70 -4.96
N LYS A 567 37.43 3.47 -4.30
CA LYS A 567 36.33 2.67 -4.87
C LYS A 567 35.76 3.34 -6.12
N ASP A 568 35.48 4.64 -6.06
CA ASP A 568 34.98 5.42 -7.18
C ASP A 568 35.98 5.43 -8.35
N LEU A 569 37.28 5.58 -8.10
CA LEU A 569 38.32 5.50 -9.14
C LEU A 569 38.42 4.10 -9.76
N THR A 570 38.28 3.04 -8.95
CA THR A 570 38.32 1.66 -9.45
C THR A 570 37.15 1.39 -10.39
N GLU A 571 35.94 1.80 -9.99
CA GLU A 571 34.75 1.67 -10.84
C GLU A 571 34.82 2.60 -12.06
N ALA A 572 35.32 3.83 -11.92
CA ALA A 572 35.56 4.73 -13.04
C ALA A 572 36.52 4.11 -14.07
N LEU A 573 37.61 3.48 -13.61
CA LEU A 573 38.56 2.81 -14.49
C LEU A 573 37.90 1.64 -15.22
N ARG A 574 37.16 0.79 -14.50
CA ARG A 574 36.41 -0.33 -15.09
C ARG A 574 35.49 0.15 -16.22
N LEU A 575 34.70 1.20 -15.96
CA LEU A 575 33.77 1.74 -16.93
C LEU A 575 34.47 2.47 -18.09
N HIS A 576 35.59 3.16 -17.87
CA HIS A 576 36.39 3.74 -18.96
C HIS A 576 36.99 2.66 -19.87
N LEU A 577 37.50 1.55 -19.31
CA LEU A 577 38.04 0.43 -20.08
C LEU A 577 36.93 -0.33 -20.83
N ARG A 578 35.77 -0.49 -20.21
CA ARG A 578 34.57 -1.05 -20.86
C ARG A 578 34.11 -0.16 -22.01
N ALA A 579 34.00 1.15 -21.79
CA ALA A 579 33.65 2.10 -22.84
C ALA A 579 34.67 2.06 -24.00
N PHE A 580 35.97 2.00 -23.70
CA PHE A 580 37.02 1.85 -24.70
C PHE A 580 36.81 0.60 -25.56
N ARG A 581 36.62 -0.56 -24.92
CA ARG A 581 36.33 -1.81 -25.64
C ARG A 581 35.09 -1.72 -26.52
N LEU A 582 34.00 -1.15 -26.00
CA LEU A 582 32.77 -0.97 -26.76
C LEU A 582 33.01 -0.09 -28.00
N TYR A 583 33.73 1.03 -27.85
CA TYR A 583 34.05 1.91 -28.98
C TYR A 583 34.97 1.25 -30.01
N CYS A 584 35.98 0.50 -29.58
CA CYS A 584 36.85 -0.25 -30.49
C CYS A 584 36.06 -1.29 -31.29
N ASN A 585 35.20 -2.06 -30.62
CA ASN A 585 34.39 -3.09 -31.27
C ASN A 585 33.36 -2.49 -32.25
N ALA A 586 32.88 -1.27 -31.97
CA ALA A 586 31.98 -0.55 -32.86
C ALA A 586 32.69 0.25 -33.97
N GLY A 587 34.02 0.34 -33.96
CA GLY A 587 34.78 1.19 -34.88
C GLY A 587 34.51 2.69 -34.71
N ASP A 588 34.15 3.13 -33.49
CA ASP A 588 33.76 4.50 -33.19
C ASP A 588 34.98 5.41 -32.97
N ILE A 589 34.96 6.62 -33.56
CA ILE A 589 36.02 7.63 -33.42
C ILE A 589 36.31 8.03 -31.97
N ARG A 590 35.34 7.83 -31.06
CA ARG A 590 35.47 8.10 -29.62
C ARG A 590 36.43 7.16 -28.92
N ALA A 591 36.84 6.04 -29.53
CA ALA A 591 37.81 5.10 -28.97
C ALA A 591 39.10 5.79 -28.49
N ASN A 592 39.68 6.67 -29.31
CA ASN A 592 40.89 7.42 -28.96
C ASN A 592 40.72 8.31 -27.72
N THR A 593 39.54 8.90 -27.56
CA THR A 593 39.25 9.75 -26.39
C THR A 593 39.02 8.90 -25.16
N SER A 594 38.32 7.77 -25.31
CA SER A 594 38.08 6.82 -24.23
C SER A 594 39.37 6.17 -23.73
N GLU A 595 40.32 5.88 -24.62
CA GLU A 595 41.65 5.38 -24.28
C GLU A 595 42.39 6.37 -23.37
N ARG A 596 42.39 7.67 -23.74
CA ARG A 596 43.02 8.72 -22.95
C ARG A 596 42.41 8.85 -21.56
N TYR A 597 41.08 8.77 -21.46
CA TYR A 597 40.39 8.80 -20.17
C TYR A 597 40.71 7.57 -19.31
N ALA A 598 40.65 6.36 -19.89
CA ALA A 598 41.03 5.14 -19.19
C ALA A 598 42.47 5.20 -18.68
N ARG A 599 43.41 5.62 -19.53
CA ARG A 599 44.82 5.79 -19.19
C ARG A 599 45.02 6.82 -18.06
N GLY A 600 44.35 7.97 -18.14
CA GLY A 600 44.42 9.01 -17.11
C GLY A 600 43.88 8.54 -15.76
N THR A 601 42.73 7.87 -15.74
CA THR A 601 42.17 7.28 -14.51
C THR A 601 43.08 6.21 -13.93
N ALA A 602 43.68 5.36 -14.78
CA ALA A 602 44.62 4.33 -14.35
C ALA A 602 45.90 4.93 -13.73
N PHE A 603 46.49 5.96 -14.33
CA PHE A 603 47.65 6.65 -13.74
C PHE A 603 47.31 7.18 -12.34
N GLN A 604 46.17 7.84 -12.20
CA GLN A 604 45.75 8.38 -10.91
C GLN A 604 45.57 7.27 -9.86
N LEU A 605 44.81 6.23 -10.19
CA LEU A 605 44.51 5.13 -9.27
C LEU A 605 45.78 4.36 -8.89
N PHE A 606 46.55 3.93 -9.88
CA PHE A 606 47.70 3.07 -9.65
C PHE A 606 48.84 3.81 -8.95
N ASN A 607 49.09 5.09 -9.26
CA ASN A 607 50.08 5.87 -8.54
C ASN A 607 49.66 6.16 -7.09
N THR A 608 48.34 6.30 -6.83
CA THR A 608 47.84 6.45 -5.45
C THR A 608 48.12 5.19 -4.64
N PHE A 609 47.81 4.00 -5.19
CA PHE A 609 48.14 2.74 -4.54
C PHE A 609 49.64 2.49 -4.44
N ALA A 610 50.43 2.72 -5.49
CA ALA A 610 51.88 2.44 -5.49
C ALA A 610 52.67 3.30 -4.49
N ARG A 611 52.10 4.43 -4.05
CA ARG A 611 52.64 5.31 -2.99
C ARG A 611 52.08 4.99 -1.60
N SER A 612 51.12 4.08 -1.49
CA SER A 612 50.53 3.66 -0.23
C SER A 612 51.40 2.62 0.50
N PRO A 613 51.11 2.34 1.79
CA PRO A 613 51.78 1.25 2.53
C PRO A 613 51.55 -0.16 1.95
N VAL A 614 50.56 -0.30 1.06
CA VAL A 614 50.11 -1.56 0.46
C VAL A 614 50.19 -1.47 -1.08
N PRO A 615 51.40 -1.30 -1.64
CA PRO A 615 51.59 -0.91 -3.04
C PRO A 615 51.26 -2.02 -4.05
N TRP A 616 50.83 -3.20 -3.62
CA TRP A 616 50.33 -4.26 -4.49
C TRP A 616 48.82 -4.16 -4.76
N GLU A 617 48.08 -3.28 -4.06
CA GLU A 617 46.63 -3.14 -4.24
C GLU A 617 46.22 -2.63 -5.62
N TYR A 618 47.10 -1.94 -6.36
CA TYR A 618 46.80 -1.62 -7.77
C TYR A 618 46.66 -2.89 -8.63
N ILE A 619 47.38 -3.98 -8.29
CA ILE A 619 47.26 -5.26 -8.98
C ILE A 619 45.94 -5.94 -8.60
N ASP A 620 45.56 -5.88 -7.32
CA ASP A 620 44.26 -6.38 -6.84
C ASP A 620 43.11 -5.63 -7.55
N ALA A 621 43.26 -4.33 -7.81
CA ALA A 621 42.31 -3.54 -8.60
C ALA A 621 42.23 -3.99 -10.08
N VAL A 622 43.37 -4.25 -10.74
CA VAL A 622 43.40 -4.79 -12.12
C VAL A 622 42.75 -6.17 -12.18
N GLU A 623 43.02 -7.04 -11.21
CA GLU A 623 42.40 -8.36 -11.10
C GLU A 623 40.88 -8.23 -10.96
N THR A 624 40.41 -7.39 -10.04
CA THR A 624 38.98 -7.15 -9.80
C THR A 624 38.28 -6.63 -11.05
N ILE A 625 38.88 -5.66 -11.75
CA ILE A 625 38.35 -5.09 -13.00
C ILE A 625 38.27 -6.17 -14.10
N SER A 626 39.21 -7.11 -14.13
CA SER A 626 39.30 -8.14 -15.15
C SER A 626 38.32 -9.31 -14.95
N GLN A 627 37.74 -9.47 -13.76
CA GLN A 627 36.78 -10.56 -13.46
C GLN A 627 35.54 -10.53 -14.37
N GLY A 628 35.08 -9.34 -14.78
CA GLY A 628 33.90 -9.16 -15.63
C GLY A 628 34.08 -9.58 -17.09
N LYS A 629 35.32 -9.78 -17.56
CA LYS A 629 35.68 -10.11 -18.96
C LYS A 629 35.05 -9.18 -20.01
N ASP A 630 34.71 -7.95 -19.66
CA ASP A 630 34.03 -6.95 -20.50
C ASP A 630 34.90 -5.72 -20.81
N VAL A 631 36.21 -5.80 -20.58
CA VAL A 631 37.18 -4.71 -20.75
C VAL A 631 38.31 -5.06 -21.73
N TYR A 632 39.00 -4.03 -22.22
CA TYR A 632 40.34 -4.14 -22.82
C TYR A 632 41.35 -3.37 -21.98
N LEU A 633 42.50 -3.98 -21.70
CA LEU A 633 43.57 -3.47 -20.83
C LEU A 633 44.65 -2.69 -21.58
N ASP A 634 44.55 -2.55 -22.90
CA ASP A 634 45.50 -1.75 -23.70
C ASP A 634 45.78 -0.35 -23.11
N PRO A 635 44.77 0.41 -22.63
CA PRO A 635 45.01 1.75 -22.09
C PRO A 635 45.84 1.78 -20.80
N ILE A 636 46.02 0.63 -20.12
CA ILE A 636 46.75 0.55 -18.85
C ILE A 636 48.20 0.04 -18.98
N GLU A 637 48.72 -0.12 -20.21
CA GLU A 637 50.13 -0.50 -20.45
C GLU A 637 51.13 0.38 -19.69
N ASP A 638 51.10 1.71 -19.95
CA ASP A 638 52.02 2.64 -19.31
C ASP A 638 51.73 2.84 -17.80
N PRO A 639 50.47 2.97 -17.35
CA PRO A 639 50.14 3.01 -15.92
C PRO A 639 50.68 1.80 -15.12
N ILE A 640 50.57 0.57 -15.65
CA ILE A 640 51.13 -0.62 -15.00
C ILE A 640 52.65 -0.48 -14.84
N ARG A 641 53.34 -0.04 -15.91
CA ARG A 641 54.80 0.12 -15.93
C ARG A 641 55.26 1.07 -14.82
N GLU A 642 54.69 2.28 -14.77
CA GLU A 642 55.06 3.32 -13.81
C GLU A 642 54.73 2.93 -12.36
N ALA A 643 53.55 2.37 -12.13
CA ALA A 643 53.12 1.94 -10.80
C ALA A 643 53.99 0.80 -10.27
N THR A 644 54.38 -0.15 -11.13
CA THR A 644 55.27 -1.26 -10.73
C THR A 644 56.65 -0.76 -10.36
N GLU A 645 57.24 0.14 -11.15
CA GLU A 645 58.53 0.74 -10.86
C GLU A 645 58.52 1.55 -9.56
N THR A 646 57.42 2.29 -9.33
CA THR A 646 57.21 3.06 -8.09
C THR A 646 57.06 2.12 -6.88
N ALA A 647 56.27 1.07 -7.00
CA ALA A 647 56.09 0.06 -5.95
C ALA A 647 57.42 -0.62 -5.59
N LEU A 648 58.22 -1.04 -6.58
CA LEU A 648 59.53 -1.65 -6.34
C LEU A 648 60.53 -0.72 -5.64
N LYS A 649 60.44 0.59 -5.89
CA LYS A 649 61.26 1.61 -5.21
C LYS A 649 60.81 1.86 -3.76
N ASN A 650 59.49 1.86 -3.52
CA ASN A 650 58.92 2.22 -2.22
C ASN A 650 58.91 1.05 -1.21
N VAL A 651 58.98 -0.20 -1.68
CA VAL A 651 58.98 -1.37 -0.78
C VAL A 651 60.39 -1.59 -0.20
N LEU A 652 60.52 -1.37 1.11
CA LEU A 652 61.79 -1.48 1.85
C LEU A 652 61.91 -2.73 2.73
N ARG A 653 61.01 -3.72 2.59
CA ARG A 653 60.99 -4.95 3.41
C ARG A 653 60.87 -6.22 2.57
N ALA A 654 61.58 -7.27 2.97
CA ALA A 654 61.60 -8.55 2.23
C ALA A 654 60.25 -9.27 2.16
N GLU A 655 59.39 -9.11 3.17
CA GLU A 655 58.03 -9.69 3.21
C GLU A 655 57.09 -8.98 2.23
N ALA A 656 57.13 -7.65 2.21
CA ALA A 656 56.36 -6.83 1.28
C ALA A 656 56.80 -7.07 -0.17
N LEU A 657 58.09 -7.27 -0.44
CA LEU A 657 58.59 -7.71 -1.76
C LEU A 657 58.09 -9.11 -2.12
N ALA A 658 58.00 -10.03 -1.15
CA ALA A 658 57.44 -11.36 -1.38
C ALA A 658 55.98 -11.27 -1.86
N ARG A 659 55.19 -10.42 -1.20
CA ARG A 659 53.77 -10.20 -1.49
C ARG A 659 53.58 -9.50 -2.83
N LEU A 660 54.34 -8.44 -3.10
CA LEU A 660 54.34 -7.77 -4.41
C LEU A 660 54.72 -8.74 -5.54
N ARG A 661 55.78 -9.56 -5.35
CA ARG A 661 56.17 -10.58 -6.32
C ARG A 661 55.07 -11.62 -6.56
N HIS A 662 54.36 -12.03 -5.52
CA HIS A 662 53.23 -12.95 -5.66
C HIS A 662 52.09 -12.33 -6.48
N ARG A 663 51.74 -11.06 -6.22
CA ARG A 663 50.73 -10.34 -7.01
C ARG A 663 51.16 -10.08 -8.45
N LEU A 664 52.43 -9.78 -8.70
CA LEU A 664 52.95 -9.65 -10.07
C LEU A 664 52.78 -10.92 -10.90
N ARG A 665 52.75 -12.11 -10.28
CA ARG A 665 52.43 -13.36 -11.01
C ARG A 665 50.98 -13.39 -11.49
N ILE A 666 50.04 -12.92 -10.66
CA ILE A 666 48.63 -12.77 -11.06
C ILE A 666 48.52 -11.82 -12.25
N LEU A 667 49.23 -10.68 -12.19
CA LEU A 667 49.29 -9.74 -13.31
C LEU A 667 49.92 -10.36 -14.57
N ALA A 668 50.92 -11.24 -14.42
CA ALA A 668 51.53 -11.95 -15.54
C ALA A 668 50.53 -12.89 -16.23
N ASP A 669 49.67 -13.57 -15.47
CA ASP A 669 48.63 -14.46 -15.98
C ASP A 669 47.57 -13.67 -16.76
N LEU A 670 47.16 -12.50 -16.26
CA LEU A 670 46.26 -11.58 -16.98
C LEU A 670 46.92 -11.02 -18.25
N ALA A 671 48.21 -10.68 -18.19
CA ALA A 671 48.94 -10.11 -19.32
C ALA A 671 49.07 -11.09 -20.49
N VAL A 672 49.07 -12.40 -20.27
CA VAL A 672 49.13 -13.41 -21.34
C VAL A 672 47.76 -13.87 -21.85
N THR A 673 46.67 -13.44 -21.21
CA THR A 673 45.30 -13.83 -21.57
C THR A 673 44.77 -12.96 -22.71
N PRO A 674 44.61 -13.48 -23.95
CA PRO A 674 44.31 -12.65 -25.13
C PRO A 674 42.96 -11.92 -25.08
N GLU A 675 41.98 -12.45 -24.33
CA GLU A 675 40.62 -11.88 -24.20
C GLU A 675 40.62 -10.43 -23.67
N PHE A 676 41.67 -10.04 -22.95
CA PHE A 676 41.79 -8.72 -22.32
C PHE A 676 42.53 -7.69 -23.18
N TRP A 677 43.01 -8.03 -24.37
CA TRP A 677 43.85 -7.14 -25.17
C TRP A 677 43.32 -7.04 -26.60
N LEU A 678 43.19 -5.82 -27.10
CA LEU A 678 42.92 -5.54 -28.50
C LEU A 678 44.18 -5.76 -29.34
N ALA A 679 45.32 -5.22 -28.90
CA ALA A 679 46.58 -5.31 -29.61
C ALA A 679 47.49 -6.41 -29.04
N THR A 680 47.78 -7.42 -29.86
CA THR A 680 48.71 -8.52 -29.51
C THR A 680 50.11 -8.02 -29.14
N GLY A 681 50.59 -6.95 -29.79
CA GLY A 681 51.87 -6.33 -29.46
C GLY A 681 51.90 -5.72 -28.06
N THR A 682 50.80 -5.12 -27.61
CA THR A 682 50.67 -4.51 -26.27
C THR A 682 50.68 -5.60 -25.19
N CYS A 683 49.90 -6.66 -25.39
CA CYS A 683 49.92 -7.88 -24.57
C CYS A 683 51.34 -8.42 -24.37
N GLN A 684 52.11 -8.59 -25.45
CA GLN A 684 53.48 -9.10 -25.40
C GLN A 684 54.43 -8.18 -24.61
N ARG A 685 54.32 -6.85 -24.81
CA ARG A 685 55.16 -5.88 -24.08
C ARG A 685 54.86 -5.89 -22.58
N VAL A 686 53.58 -5.90 -22.20
CA VAL A 686 53.17 -5.97 -20.79
C VAL A 686 53.63 -7.28 -20.16
N ALA A 687 53.42 -8.43 -20.82
CA ALA A 687 53.86 -9.72 -20.31
C ALA A 687 55.39 -9.81 -20.14
N ALA A 688 56.16 -9.26 -21.08
CA ALA A 688 57.62 -9.18 -20.98
C ALA A 688 58.07 -8.27 -19.82
N GLY A 689 57.43 -7.10 -19.67
CA GLY A 689 57.69 -6.16 -18.59
C GLY A 689 57.43 -6.78 -17.21
N VAL A 690 56.26 -7.39 -17.02
CA VAL A 690 55.90 -8.04 -15.73
C VAL A 690 56.88 -9.17 -15.37
N LYS A 691 57.33 -9.97 -16.34
CA LYS A 691 58.38 -10.99 -16.10
C LYS A 691 59.68 -10.38 -15.61
N SER A 692 60.10 -9.25 -16.19
CA SER A 692 61.27 -8.51 -15.74
C SER A 692 61.10 -7.99 -14.31
N TYR A 693 59.93 -7.42 -13.97
CA TYR A 693 59.64 -6.93 -12.63
C TYR A 693 59.58 -8.04 -11.57
N ILE A 694 59.11 -9.25 -11.90
CA ILE A 694 59.17 -10.42 -11.01
C ILE A 694 60.61 -10.77 -10.66
N ALA A 695 61.52 -10.74 -11.66
CA ALA A 695 62.94 -11.02 -11.46
C ALA A 695 63.64 -9.93 -10.62
N ASP A 696 63.30 -8.65 -10.83
CA ASP A 696 63.81 -7.54 -10.02
C ASP A 696 63.34 -7.67 -8.56
N ALA A 697 62.04 -7.91 -8.34
CA ALA A 697 61.48 -8.12 -7.01
C ALA A 697 62.18 -9.26 -6.24
N GLU A 698 62.47 -10.38 -6.93
CA GLU A 698 63.20 -11.51 -6.36
C GLU A 698 64.64 -11.16 -6.01
N THR A 699 65.33 -10.43 -6.89
CA THR A 699 66.72 -10.00 -6.68
C THR A 699 66.81 -9.10 -5.45
N ARG A 700 65.96 -8.07 -5.37
CA ARG A 700 65.89 -7.16 -4.21
C ARG A 700 65.54 -7.92 -2.93
N GLN A 701 64.60 -8.86 -3.00
CA GLN A 701 64.21 -9.66 -1.84
C GLN A 701 65.39 -10.47 -1.29
N LYS A 702 66.21 -11.08 -2.15
CA LYS A 702 67.43 -11.81 -1.76
C LYS A 702 68.44 -10.88 -1.09
N SER A 703 68.68 -9.70 -1.66
CA SER A 703 69.59 -8.68 -1.09
C SER A 703 69.16 -8.24 0.31
N PHE A 704 67.87 -7.97 0.53
CA PHE A 704 67.35 -7.60 1.86
C PHE A 704 67.52 -8.72 2.90
N ARG A 705 67.28 -9.98 2.52
CA ARG A 705 67.46 -11.15 3.41
C ARG A 705 68.92 -11.43 3.75
N GLN A 706 69.85 -11.05 2.89
CA GLN A 706 71.29 -11.16 3.15
C GLN A 706 71.74 -10.04 4.10
N ALA A 707 71.24 -8.80 3.92
CA ALA A 707 71.57 -7.66 4.77
C ALA A 707 70.99 -7.74 6.20
N THR A 708 69.98 -8.58 6.47
CA THR A 708 69.43 -8.82 7.82
C THR A 708 70.10 -9.98 8.56
N LYS A 709 71.00 -10.74 7.90
CA LYS A 709 71.72 -11.87 8.50
C LYS A 709 73.14 -11.50 8.98
N THR A 710 73.65 -10.36 8.54
CA THR A 710 74.79 -9.62 9.09
C THR A 710 74.29 -8.61 10.10
#